data_AF-A0A847GTA2-F1
#
_entry.id   AF-A0A847GTA2-F1
#
_cell.length_a   1.000
_cell.length_b   1.000
_cell.length_c   1.000
_cell.angle_alpha   90.00
_cell.angle_beta   90.00
_cell.angle_gamma   90.00
#
_symmetry.space_group_name_H-M   'P 1'
#
loop_
_entity.id
_entity.type
_entity.pdbx_description
1 polymer ?
#
loop_
_entity_poly.entity_id
_entity_poly.type
_entity_poly.pdbx_seq_one_letter_code
_entity_poly.pdbx_strand_id
1 'polypeptide(L)'
;MKHLAPILLCGWCAVTAAAEPASGPPGSKAWRACAEGPNRHYPVNPPPLQATKFVALPLGAVKPQGWLKTQLTIQANGLTGHLDEFWPSLVKTGWKGGDGESWERGPYFLDGLVPLAYLLDDPRLLAKTKHWLEGILASGQPNGWFGPAQNKDRWPLAVAMKVLSQYHEATGDPRALELLKNYFAYLHKAPPDWPHKDWRGVRAMENAVTAYWLYRRTGDQRVLEVTESIQKNSRDWISYFTDFPWTTAALNSGKVPYDWKDVGMTAYVVNVAMATKYPGLWWQQSGDARHRQAVYRGWANLDEHHGQVGGRFSGDEHLSGKRPTQGTELCAVVESMFSLEKLIEIFGDAAFADRLEMLAYNANPGACTPDYWAHQYDQQANQVLCSVAKRQWSTNSDTSNLYGLEPHYGCCTANMHQGWPKFVSHLWMATHDQGLAAVAYGPSIVRAKVGAGSEVTIAERTDYPFDETIRFQVTTAEPVEFSLHLRVPGWAEAATLVHGETRVLGKPGQFLVVRRRWTSGDEVVLRLPMKVRAETRHNGATTILRGPLVYSLKIGERFEELKRHHPTLPVIDWAVHPATPWNYGLLLDRRHPEKSIQVLRIAQPGPQPFAQESASVVLRAKGRVVPDWKLEANSAGETPLSPVASREPLVDLELVPYGCTRLRISEFPVLAE
;
A
#
# COMPACT_ATOMS: atom_id res chain seq x y z
N MET A 1 11.55 28.04 -42.98
CA MET A 1 12.45 29.04 -42.39
C MET A 1 11.86 29.46 -41.04
N LYS A 2 12.58 29.16 -39.94
CA LYS A 2 12.62 29.83 -38.62
C LYS A 2 11.27 30.27 -37.99
N HIS A 3 10.78 29.78 -36.85
CA HIS A 3 11.39 29.24 -35.63
C HIS A 3 10.38 28.31 -34.92
N LEU A 4 10.79 27.08 -34.60
CA LEU A 4 10.13 26.17 -33.66
C LEU A 4 11.15 25.89 -32.55
N ALA A 5 10.80 26.22 -31.30
CA ALA A 5 11.58 25.85 -30.12
C ALA A 5 10.95 24.59 -29.49
N PRO A 6 11.67 23.48 -29.33
CA PRO A 6 11.13 22.27 -28.73
C PRO A 6 11.27 22.31 -27.20
N ILE A 7 10.21 21.84 -26.54
CA ILE A 7 10.12 21.54 -25.12
C ILE A 7 11.03 20.34 -24.82
N LEU A 8 11.94 20.52 -23.86
CA LEU A 8 12.90 19.51 -23.39
C LEU A 8 12.19 18.35 -22.67
N LEU A 9 12.20 17.18 -23.29
CA LEU A 9 12.11 15.89 -22.61
C LEU A 9 13.45 15.62 -21.92
N CYS A 10 13.46 15.54 -20.59
CA CYS A 10 14.64 15.07 -19.84
C CYS A 10 14.82 13.56 -20.04
N GLY A 11 15.69 13.20 -20.99
CA GLY A 11 16.20 11.86 -21.17
C GLY A 11 17.16 11.46 -20.04
N TRP A 12 17.01 10.22 -19.57
CA TRP A 12 17.98 9.54 -18.72
C TRP A 12 19.27 9.28 -19.49
N CYS A 13 20.39 9.84 -19.03
CA CYS A 13 21.72 9.40 -19.42
C CYS A 13 22.39 8.65 -18.27
N ALA A 14 22.83 7.43 -18.58
CA ALA A 14 23.71 6.62 -17.77
C ALA A 14 25.05 7.34 -17.53
N VAL A 15 25.58 7.26 -16.31
CA VAL A 15 26.97 7.61 -16.01
C VAL A 15 27.58 6.49 -15.18
N THR A 16 28.48 5.74 -15.80
CA THR A 16 29.52 4.95 -15.14
C THR A 16 30.82 5.74 -15.17
N ALA A 17 31.41 6.02 -14.02
CA ALA A 17 32.85 6.00 -13.76
C ALA A 17 33.13 6.46 -12.33
N ALA A 18 33.98 5.70 -11.64
CA ALA A 18 34.53 6.01 -10.32
C ALA A 18 35.36 7.30 -10.34
N ALA A 19 35.24 8.10 -9.29
CA ALA A 19 36.15 9.20 -9.00
C ALA A 19 36.68 9.03 -7.57
N GLU A 20 38.01 9.06 -7.43
CA GLU A 20 38.74 9.06 -6.16
C GLU A 20 38.41 10.30 -5.30
N PRO A 21 38.52 10.24 -3.96
CA PRO A 21 38.09 11.33 -3.11
C PRO A 21 39.17 12.43 -3.03
N ALA A 22 38.78 13.64 -3.44
CA ALA A 22 39.53 14.86 -3.16
C ALA A 22 39.42 15.24 -1.68
N SER A 23 40.56 15.60 -1.07
CA SER A 23 40.69 16.03 0.32
C SER A 23 40.10 17.42 0.55
N GLY A 24 39.04 17.51 1.37
CA GLY A 24 38.45 18.77 1.84
C GLY A 24 39.13 19.32 3.11
N PRO A 25 38.88 20.60 3.46
CA PRO A 25 39.61 21.33 4.51
C PRO A 25 39.25 20.87 5.93
N PRO A 26 40.14 21.08 6.94
CA PRO A 26 39.98 20.52 8.27
C PRO A 26 38.96 21.32 9.10
N GLY A 27 37.80 20.72 9.39
CA GLY A 27 36.79 21.32 10.27
C GLY A 27 35.39 20.72 10.20
N SER A 28 35.00 20.04 9.11
CA SER A 28 33.75 19.27 9.07
C SER A 28 33.99 17.84 9.55
N LYS A 29 33.27 17.36 10.57
CA LYS A 29 33.20 15.92 10.88
C LYS A 29 32.62 15.21 9.65
N ALA A 30 33.49 14.75 8.76
CA ALA A 30 33.12 13.99 7.58
C ALA A 30 32.46 12.68 8.02
N TRP A 31 31.29 12.41 7.46
CA TRP A 31 30.55 11.16 7.66
C TRP A 31 31.44 9.99 7.24
N ARG A 32 31.62 9.03 8.16
CA ARG A 32 32.47 7.85 7.90
C ARG A 32 31.75 6.89 6.94
N ALA A 33 32.52 6.22 6.08
CA ALA A 33 32.01 5.22 5.14
C ALA A 33 31.23 4.10 5.86
N CYS A 34 30.21 3.55 5.20
CA CYS A 34 29.37 2.46 5.70
C CYS A 34 30.18 1.14 5.81
N ALA A 35 29.81 0.25 6.75
CA ALA A 35 30.43 -1.06 6.86
C ALA A 35 29.99 -1.93 5.68
N GLU A 36 30.94 -2.54 4.97
CA GLU A 36 30.69 -3.38 3.81
C GLU A 36 30.51 -4.84 4.25
N GLY A 37 29.34 -5.43 3.96
CA GLY A 37 29.05 -6.84 4.23
C GLY A 37 27.55 -7.12 4.42
N PRO A 38 27.11 -8.40 4.41
CA PRO A 38 25.72 -8.75 4.69
C PRO A 38 25.30 -8.37 6.12
N ASN A 39 24.02 -8.03 6.33
CA ASN A 39 23.48 -7.86 7.68
C ASN A 39 23.69 -9.16 8.49
N ARG A 40 24.18 -9.03 9.73
CA ARG A 40 24.55 -10.18 10.58
C ARG A 40 23.51 -10.50 11.66
N HIS A 41 22.54 -9.61 11.85
CA HIS A 41 21.55 -9.70 12.92
C HIS A 41 20.21 -10.23 12.45
N TYR A 42 19.93 -10.12 11.14
CA TYR A 42 18.68 -10.48 10.50
C TYR A 42 18.90 -11.37 9.28
N PRO A 43 17.97 -12.29 8.96
CA PRO A 43 18.11 -13.20 7.82
C PRO A 43 18.20 -12.44 6.49
N VAL A 44 19.37 -12.49 5.86
CA VAL A 44 19.64 -11.96 4.51
C VAL A 44 19.49 -13.04 3.46
N ASN A 45 19.36 -12.65 2.19
CA ASN A 45 19.49 -13.58 1.06
C ASN A 45 20.88 -14.24 1.04
N PRO A 46 21.01 -15.56 1.27
CA PRO A 46 22.27 -16.25 1.05
C PRO A 46 22.44 -16.58 -0.45
N PRO A 47 23.68 -16.80 -0.93
CA PRO A 47 23.89 -17.24 -2.30
C PRO A 47 23.10 -18.52 -2.62
N PRO A 48 22.49 -18.65 -3.82
CA PRO A 48 22.70 -17.82 -5.01
C PRO A 48 21.76 -16.61 -5.15
N LEU A 49 20.91 -16.32 -4.15
CA LEU A 49 20.00 -15.17 -4.25
C LEU A 49 20.78 -13.85 -4.27
N GLN A 50 20.34 -12.92 -5.12
CA GLN A 50 20.77 -11.53 -5.13
C GLN A 50 20.43 -10.88 -3.80
N ALA A 51 21.32 -10.03 -3.29
CA ALA A 51 21.04 -9.25 -2.10
C ALA A 51 19.87 -8.28 -2.36
N THR A 52 18.92 -8.23 -1.43
CA THR A 52 17.93 -7.16 -1.38
C THR A 52 18.59 -5.86 -0.91
N LYS A 53 17.95 -4.71 -1.16
CA LYS A 53 18.49 -3.42 -0.70
C LYS A 53 18.35 -3.25 0.81
N PHE A 54 17.21 -3.68 1.35
CA PHE A 54 16.91 -3.66 2.77
C PHE A 54 16.56 -5.07 3.25
N VAL A 55 16.65 -5.27 4.56
CA VAL A 55 16.39 -6.55 5.23
C VAL A 55 15.17 -6.38 6.12
N ALA A 56 14.15 -7.21 5.92
CA ALA A 56 12.94 -7.16 6.71
C ALA A 56 13.24 -7.41 8.21
N LEU A 57 12.58 -6.64 9.07
CA LEU A 57 12.58 -6.86 10.51
C LEU A 57 11.48 -7.88 10.89
N PRO A 58 11.67 -8.67 11.97
CA PRO A 58 10.64 -9.60 12.42
C PRO A 58 9.38 -8.85 12.86
N LEU A 59 8.21 -9.49 12.69
CA LEU A 59 6.93 -8.95 13.13
C LEU A 59 6.96 -8.64 14.64
N GLY A 60 6.57 -7.43 15.02
CA GLY A 60 6.62 -6.93 16.39
C GLY A 60 7.87 -6.10 16.73
N ALA A 61 8.90 -6.08 15.86
CA ALA A 61 10.05 -5.18 16.00
C ALA A 61 9.65 -3.72 15.82
N VAL A 62 8.68 -3.45 14.95
CA VAL A 62 8.07 -2.13 14.74
C VAL A 62 6.70 -2.13 15.38
N LYS A 63 6.38 -1.14 16.21
CA LYS A 63 5.05 -0.98 16.83
C LYS A 63 4.50 0.42 16.58
N PRO A 64 3.18 0.55 16.35
CA PRO A 64 2.56 1.85 16.09
C PRO A 64 2.56 2.72 17.35
N GLN A 65 2.62 4.04 17.18
CA GLN A 65 2.44 5.06 18.22
C GLN A 65 1.46 6.13 17.73
N GLY A 66 1.13 7.10 18.59
CA GLY A 66 0.34 8.28 18.20
C GLY A 66 -0.98 7.94 17.48
N TRP A 67 -1.30 8.73 16.45
CA TRP A 67 -2.52 8.54 15.66
C TRP A 67 -2.55 7.18 14.93
N LEU A 68 -1.40 6.63 14.55
CA LEU A 68 -1.32 5.37 13.83
C LEU A 68 -1.70 4.20 14.74
N LYS A 69 -1.30 4.25 16.03
CA LYS A 69 -1.79 3.30 17.05
C LYS A 69 -3.29 3.40 17.20
N THR A 70 -3.83 4.62 17.28
CA THR A 70 -5.28 4.85 17.34
C THR A 70 -5.99 4.24 16.13
N GLN A 71 -5.46 4.41 14.91
CA GLN A 71 -6.02 3.81 13.69
C GLN A 71 -6.03 2.28 13.75
N LEU A 72 -4.95 1.64 14.21
CA LEU A 72 -4.93 0.17 14.37
C LEU A 72 -5.90 -0.28 15.48
N THR A 73 -6.03 0.47 16.58
CA THR A 73 -7.02 0.18 17.62
C THR A 73 -8.46 0.30 17.11
N ILE A 74 -8.76 1.30 16.27
CA ILE A 74 -10.05 1.40 15.58
C ILE A 74 -10.28 0.14 14.73
N GLN A 75 -9.31 -0.25 13.91
CA GLN A 75 -9.41 -1.44 13.09
C GLN A 75 -9.62 -2.72 13.93
N ALA A 76 -8.94 -2.84 15.06
CA ALA A 76 -9.08 -3.94 16.02
C ALA A 76 -10.44 -3.98 16.72
N ASN A 77 -11.08 -2.83 16.90
CA ASN A 77 -12.42 -2.71 17.48
C ASN A 77 -13.54 -2.71 16.43
N GLY A 78 -13.18 -2.67 15.13
CA GLY A 78 -14.08 -2.77 13.99
C GLY A 78 -14.16 -4.19 13.43
N LEU A 79 -14.42 -4.30 12.12
CA LEU A 79 -14.58 -5.60 11.45
C LEU A 79 -13.38 -6.54 11.68
N THR A 80 -12.14 -6.06 11.65
CA THR A 80 -10.96 -6.96 11.78
C THR A 80 -10.96 -7.76 13.09
N GLY A 81 -11.38 -7.14 14.19
CA GLY A 81 -11.41 -7.83 15.48
C GLY A 81 -12.66 -8.66 15.73
N HIS A 82 -13.70 -8.54 14.91
CA HIS A 82 -15.03 -9.09 15.20
C HIS A 82 -15.64 -9.91 14.05
N LEU A 83 -15.09 -9.86 12.83
CA LEU A 83 -15.70 -10.46 11.64
C LEU A 83 -15.91 -11.98 11.78
N ASP A 84 -14.99 -12.69 12.43
CA ASP A 84 -15.07 -14.13 12.67
C ASP A 84 -16.06 -14.53 13.79
N GLU A 85 -16.71 -13.56 14.43
CA GLU A 85 -17.76 -13.79 15.43
C GLU A 85 -19.15 -13.92 14.78
N PHE A 86 -19.36 -13.36 13.59
CA PHE A 86 -20.69 -13.33 12.96
C PHE A 86 -20.71 -13.60 11.45
N TRP A 87 -19.62 -13.34 10.71
CA TRP A 87 -19.64 -13.55 9.26
C TRP A 87 -19.57 -15.04 8.94
N PRO A 88 -20.57 -15.64 8.24
CA PRO A 88 -20.67 -17.09 8.10
C PRO A 88 -19.42 -17.78 7.54
N SER A 89 -18.67 -17.09 6.67
CA SER A 89 -17.45 -17.61 6.06
C SER A 89 -16.30 -17.83 7.05
N LEU A 90 -16.27 -17.09 8.16
CA LEU A 90 -15.24 -17.22 9.19
C LEU A 90 -15.77 -17.91 10.45
N VAL A 91 -17.08 -17.90 10.69
CA VAL A 91 -17.71 -18.71 11.75
C VAL A 91 -17.61 -20.20 11.39
N LYS A 92 -18.07 -20.57 10.18
CA LYS A 92 -18.07 -21.95 9.67
C LYS A 92 -16.96 -22.11 8.65
N THR A 93 -15.72 -22.30 9.12
CA THR A 93 -14.55 -22.46 8.26
C THR A 93 -13.83 -23.77 8.51
N GLY A 94 -13.34 -24.38 7.44
CA GLY A 94 -12.47 -25.56 7.51
C GLY A 94 -11.09 -25.26 8.08
N TRP A 95 -10.65 -24.00 8.07
CA TRP A 95 -9.33 -23.59 8.57
C TRP A 95 -9.19 -23.69 10.09
N LYS A 96 -10.31 -23.76 10.82
CA LYS A 96 -10.37 -24.09 12.27
C LYS A 96 -10.69 -25.57 12.54
N GLY A 97 -10.72 -26.43 11.51
CA GLY A 97 -11.13 -27.82 11.62
C GLY A 97 -12.64 -28.07 11.43
N GLY A 98 -13.41 -27.07 10.99
CA GLY A 98 -14.82 -27.22 10.63
C GLY A 98 -15.05 -27.79 9.21
N ASP A 99 -16.28 -27.73 8.73
CA ASP A 99 -16.71 -28.27 7.43
C ASP A 99 -17.20 -27.21 6.42
N GLY A 100 -17.09 -25.92 6.76
CA GLY A 100 -17.54 -24.82 5.91
C GLY A 100 -16.44 -24.25 4.98
N GLU A 101 -16.39 -22.92 4.84
CA GLU A 101 -15.49 -22.22 3.92
C GLU A 101 -14.04 -22.71 4.09
N SER A 102 -13.45 -23.18 3.00
CA SER A 102 -12.17 -23.93 3.02
C SER A 102 -11.18 -23.42 1.98
N TRP A 103 -11.49 -22.32 1.29
CA TRP A 103 -10.65 -21.75 0.25
C TRP A 103 -9.86 -20.56 0.83
N GLU A 104 -10.05 -19.33 0.35
CA GLU A 104 -9.14 -18.21 0.64
C GLU A 104 -9.61 -17.23 1.74
N ARG A 105 -10.88 -17.24 2.16
CA ARG A 105 -11.42 -16.18 3.05
C ARG A 105 -10.78 -16.22 4.45
N GLY A 106 -10.62 -17.42 5.02
CA GLY A 106 -9.91 -17.60 6.29
C GLY A 106 -8.46 -17.09 6.24
N PRO A 107 -7.62 -17.57 5.31
CA PRO A 107 -6.24 -17.10 5.15
C PRO A 107 -6.11 -15.60 4.94
N TYR A 108 -6.94 -14.97 4.09
CA TYR A 108 -6.91 -13.53 3.89
C TYR A 108 -7.22 -12.74 5.16
N PHE A 109 -8.24 -13.17 5.91
CA PHE A 109 -8.57 -12.55 7.19
C PHE A 109 -7.39 -12.62 8.16
N LEU A 110 -6.74 -13.79 8.25
CA LEU A 110 -5.58 -13.99 9.11
C LEU A 110 -4.34 -13.22 8.66
N ASP A 111 -4.19 -12.96 7.36
CA ASP A 111 -3.08 -12.19 6.79
C ASP A 111 -3.09 -10.72 7.26
N GLY A 112 -4.25 -10.23 7.75
CA GLY A 112 -4.37 -8.96 8.48
C GLY A 112 -4.49 -9.09 10.00
N LEU A 113 -5.22 -10.11 10.49
CA LEU A 113 -5.45 -10.28 11.93
C LEU A 113 -4.16 -10.60 12.70
N VAL A 114 -3.31 -11.49 12.17
CA VAL A 114 -2.03 -11.87 12.81
C VAL A 114 -1.16 -10.63 13.06
N PRO A 115 -0.75 -9.85 12.03
CA PRO A 115 0.07 -8.68 12.28
C PRO A 115 -0.63 -7.67 13.19
N LEU A 116 -1.94 -7.45 13.07
CA LEU A 116 -2.67 -6.52 13.94
C LEU A 116 -2.55 -6.89 15.42
N ALA A 117 -2.74 -8.18 15.75
CA ALA A 117 -2.68 -8.68 17.12
C ALA A 117 -1.32 -8.43 17.77
N TYR A 118 -0.22 -8.78 17.07
CA TYR A 118 1.15 -8.66 17.60
C TYR A 118 1.70 -7.23 17.57
N LEU A 119 1.22 -6.37 16.66
CA LEU A 119 1.59 -4.96 16.64
C LEU A 119 0.97 -4.19 17.82
N LEU A 120 -0.26 -4.53 18.20
CA LEU A 120 -0.97 -3.89 19.31
C LEU A 120 -0.70 -4.53 20.68
N ASP A 121 -0.12 -5.73 20.72
CA ASP A 121 -0.10 -6.59 21.90
C ASP A 121 -1.51 -6.80 22.51
N ASP A 122 -2.54 -6.88 21.65
CA ASP A 122 -3.93 -6.99 22.10
C ASP A 122 -4.21 -8.43 22.59
N PRO A 123 -4.48 -8.67 23.89
CA PRO A 123 -4.61 -10.02 24.43
C PRO A 123 -5.81 -10.78 23.86
N ARG A 124 -6.89 -10.09 23.49
CA ARG A 124 -8.07 -10.70 22.87
C ARG A 124 -7.75 -11.17 21.46
N LEU A 125 -7.08 -10.32 20.66
CA LEU A 125 -6.69 -10.69 19.31
C LEU A 125 -5.60 -11.77 19.31
N LEU A 126 -4.63 -11.72 20.23
CA LEU A 126 -3.60 -12.75 20.37
C LEU A 126 -4.22 -14.13 20.67
N ALA A 127 -5.21 -14.19 21.58
CA ALA A 127 -5.92 -15.43 21.87
C ALA A 127 -6.70 -15.96 20.64
N LYS A 128 -7.36 -15.06 19.90
CA LYS A 128 -8.09 -15.38 18.66
C LYS A 128 -7.14 -15.92 17.59
N THR A 129 -6.05 -15.22 17.32
CA THR A 129 -4.99 -15.64 16.40
C THR A 129 -4.47 -17.03 16.77
N LYS A 130 -4.11 -17.25 18.04
CA LYS A 130 -3.63 -18.56 18.50
C LYS A 130 -4.63 -19.67 18.20
N HIS A 131 -5.92 -19.46 18.50
CA HIS A 131 -6.96 -20.45 18.23
C HIS A 131 -7.04 -20.83 16.75
N TRP A 132 -7.01 -19.85 15.85
CA TRP A 132 -6.97 -20.10 14.41
C TRP A 132 -5.71 -20.87 13.98
N LEU A 133 -4.54 -20.46 14.48
CA LEU A 133 -3.27 -21.07 14.10
C LEU A 133 -3.12 -22.51 14.60
N GLU A 134 -3.67 -22.88 15.76
CA GLU A 134 -3.68 -24.29 16.19
C GLU A 134 -4.42 -25.20 15.19
N GLY A 135 -5.54 -24.73 14.61
CA GLY A 135 -6.25 -25.46 13.57
C GLY A 135 -5.42 -25.66 12.30
N ILE A 136 -4.73 -24.61 11.85
CA ILE A 136 -3.85 -24.66 10.68
C ILE A 136 -2.65 -25.59 10.94
N LEU A 137 -1.99 -25.45 12.09
CA LEU A 137 -0.83 -26.27 12.44
C LEU A 137 -1.19 -27.76 12.55
N ALA A 138 -2.35 -28.08 13.12
CA ALA A 138 -2.84 -29.45 13.24
C ALA A 138 -3.25 -30.08 11.90
N SER A 139 -3.45 -29.28 10.84
CA SER A 139 -3.90 -29.77 9.53
C SER A 139 -2.80 -30.40 8.66
N GLY A 140 -1.54 -30.37 9.12
CA GLY A 140 -0.41 -30.96 8.41
C GLY A 140 -0.58 -32.45 8.18
N GLN A 141 -0.33 -32.91 6.95
CA GLN A 141 -0.47 -34.30 6.53
C GLN A 141 0.89 -34.97 6.34
N PRO A 142 0.99 -36.32 6.45
CA PRO A 142 2.25 -37.05 6.28
C PRO A 142 2.95 -36.82 4.92
N ASN A 143 2.19 -36.50 3.87
CA ASN A 143 2.74 -36.20 2.55
C ASN A 143 3.30 -34.77 2.42
N GLY A 144 3.09 -33.90 3.42
CA GLY A 144 3.48 -32.49 3.44
C GLY A 144 2.40 -31.50 3.03
N TRP A 145 1.21 -31.94 2.59
CA TRP A 145 0.06 -31.06 2.39
C TRP A 145 -0.46 -30.51 3.73
N PHE A 146 -1.11 -29.35 3.71
CA PHE A 146 -1.78 -28.79 4.88
C PHE A 146 -3.03 -27.98 4.47
N GLY A 147 -3.83 -27.60 5.46
CA GLY A 147 -5.07 -26.85 5.29
C GLY A 147 -6.32 -27.74 5.37
N PRO A 148 -7.50 -27.16 5.12
CA PRO A 148 -8.78 -27.86 5.26
C PRO A 148 -8.84 -29.11 4.38
N ALA A 149 -9.45 -30.20 4.88
CA ALA A 149 -9.51 -31.47 4.17
C ALA A 149 -10.21 -31.38 2.80
N GLN A 150 -11.20 -30.49 2.68
CA GLN A 150 -11.95 -30.24 1.45
C GLN A 150 -11.15 -29.41 0.42
N ASN A 151 -10.10 -28.69 0.85
CA ASN A 151 -9.30 -27.88 -0.06
C ASN A 151 -8.34 -28.76 -0.87
N LYS A 152 -8.45 -28.70 -2.19
CA LYS A 152 -7.52 -29.33 -3.14
C LYS A 152 -6.74 -28.31 -3.98
N ASP A 153 -6.99 -27.03 -3.76
CA ASP A 153 -6.35 -25.93 -4.48
C ASP A 153 -5.12 -25.43 -3.72
N ARG A 154 -4.02 -25.21 -4.45
CA ARG A 154 -2.76 -24.66 -3.91
C ARG A 154 -2.85 -23.16 -3.67
N TRP A 155 -3.77 -22.44 -4.31
CA TRP A 155 -3.85 -20.98 -4.20
C TRP A 155 -4.03 -20.48 -2.75
N PRO A 156 -5.04 -20.93 -1.98
CA PRO A 156 -5.21 -20.46 -0.60
C PRO A 156 -4.03 -20.78 0.31
N LEU A 157 -3.29 -21.85 0.00
CA LEU A 157 -2.11 -22.24 0.76
C LEU A 157 -1.01 -21.19 0.63
N ALA A 158 -0.89 -20.51 -0.53
CA ALA A 158 0.07 -19.40 -0.70
C ALA A 158 -0.20 -18.26 0.31
N VAL A 159 -1.46 -17.93 0.56
CA VAL A 159 -1.85 -16.92 1.56
C VAL A 159 -1.64 -17.46 2.98
N ALA A 160 -2.06 -18.69 3.26
CA ALA A 160 -1.87 -19.31 4.57
C ALA A 160 -0.38 -19.45 4.95
N MET A 161 0.50 -19.65 3.97
CA MET A 161 1.95 -19.64 4.17
C MET A 161 2.46 -18.26 4.62
N LYS A 162 1.94 -17.16 4.05
CA LYS A 162 2.26 -15.80 4.53
C LYS A 162 1.83 -15.63 5.99
N VAL A 163 0.65 -16.12 6.36
CA VAL A 163 0.15 -16.12 7.74
C VAL A 163 1.09 -16.89 8.68
N LEU A 164 1.49 -18.12 8.30
CA LEU A 164 2.40 -18.95 9.09
C LEU A 164 3.78 -18.31 9.25
N SER A 165 4.32 -17.68 8.20
CA SER A 165 5.61 -16.97 8.28
C SER A 165 5.54 -15.79 9.26
N GLN A 166 4.47 -14.98 9.21
CA GLN A 166 4.25 -13.88 10.15
C GLN A 166 4.08 -14.38 11.58
N TYR A 167 3.31 -15.46 11.78
CA TYR A 167 3.14 -16.06 13.09
C TYR A 167 4.47 -16.58 13.65
N HIS A 168 5.31 -17.22 12.83
CA HIS A 168 6.65 -17.63 13.24
C HIS A 168 7.52 -16.43 13.63
N GLU A 169 7.53 -15.36 12.84
CA GLU A 169 8.31 -14.15 13.18
C GLU A 169 7.91 -13.55 14.52
N ALA A 170 6.60 -13.55 14.84
CA ALA A 170 6.10 -12.94 16.06
C ALA A 170 6.25 -13.83 17.31
N THR A 171 6.27 -15.15 17.16
CA THR A 171 6.20 -16.09 18.30
C THR A 171 7.43 -16.97 18.46
N GLY A 172 8.20 -17.17 17.40
CA GLY A 172 9.24 -18.20 17.33
C GLY A 172 8.70 -19.63 17.32
N ASP A 173 7.39 -19.86 17.12
CA ASP A 173 6.82 -21.21 17.13
C ASP A 173 7.45 -22.07 15.99
N PRO A 174 8.24 -23.10 16.33
CA PRO A 174 8.94 -23.89 15.31
C PRO A 174 7.99 -24.74 14.47
N ARG A 175 6.77 -25.02 14.94
CA ARG A 175 5.79 -25.84 14.21
C ARG A 175 5.38 -25.16 12.91
N ALA A 176 5.27 -23.83 12.88
CA ALA A 176 4.98 -23.07 11.67
C ALA A 176 6.10 -23.23 10.63
N LEU A 177 7.37 -23.12 11.05
CA LEU A 177 8.52 -23.32 10.19
C LEU A 177 8.58 -24.76 9.65
N GLU A 178 8.34 -25.76 10.50
CA GLU A 178 8.33 -27.17 10.07
C GLU A 178 7.18 -27.47 9.09
N LEU A 179 5.99 -26.90 9.30
CA LEU A 179 4.88 -27.05 8.37
C LEU A 179 5.21 -26.47 6.99
N LEU A 180 5.84 -25.29 6.95
CA LEU A 180 6.31 -24.68 5.71
C LEU A 180 7.37 -25.54 5.01
N LYS A 181 8.36 -26.07 5.75
CA LYS A 181 9.37 -27.00 5.20
C LYS A 181 8.72 -28.23 4.58
N ASN A 182 7.75 -28.83 5.28
CA ASN A 182 7.05 -30.01 4.80
C ASN A 182 6.24 -29.71 3.53
N TYR A 183 5.58 -28.55 3.45
CA TYR A 183 4.84 -28.16 2.26
C TYR A 183 5.74 -27.88 1.06
N PHE A 184 6.88 -27.21 1.24
CA PHE A 184 7.86 -27.04 0.16
C PHE A 184 8.49 -28.38 -0.27
N ALA A 185 8.71 -29.31 0.66
CA ALA A 185 9.13 -30.68 0.32
C ALA A 185 8.05 -31.45 -0.47
N TYR A 186 6.77 -31.22 -0.17
CA TYR A 186 5.66 -31.73 -0.98
C TYR A 186 5.68 -31.13 -2.39
N LEU A 187 5.77 -29.80 -2.52
CA LEU A 187 5.81 -29.11 -3.81
C LEU A 187 7.00 -29.54 -4.67
N HIS A 188 8.14 -29.86 -4.06
CA HIS A 188 9.33 -30.35 -4.75
C HIS A 188 9.13 -31.73 -5.37
N LYS A 189 8.39 -32.61 -4.69
CA LYS A 189 8.11 -33.98 -5.16
C LYS A 189 6.91 -34.06 -6.10
N ALA A 190 5.92 -33.20 -5.91
CA ALA A 190 4.70 -33.20 -6.69
C ALA A 190 4.92 -32.59 -8.08
N PRO A 191 4.18 -33.03 -9.11
CA PRO A 191 4.18 -32.35 -10.39
C PRO A 191 3.82 -30.86 -10.25
N PRO A 192 4.38 -29.97 -11.10
CA PRO A 192 3.94 -28.59 -11.18
C PRO A 192 2.45 -28.53 -11.53
N ASP A 193 1.68 -27.76 -10.77
CA ASP A 193 0.25 -27.57 -10.98
C ASP A 193 -0.09 -26.08 -10.84
N TRP A 194 0.38 -25.32 -11.83
CA TRP A 194 0.29 -23.86 -11.87
C TRP A 194 -0.33 -23.37 -13.19
N PRO A 195 -1.43 -23.97 -13.69
CA PRO A 195 -1.95 -23.66 -15.01
C PRO A 195 -2.20 -22.16 -15.16
N HIS A 196 -1.55 -21.54 -16.15
CA HIS A 196 -1.53 -20.09 -16.34
C HIS A 196 -2.91 -19.42 -16.42
N LYS A 197 -3.96 -20.20 -16.72
CA LYS A 197 -5.35 -19.76 -16.90
C LYS A 197 -6.27 -19.96 -15.68
N ASP A 198 -5.74 -20.44 -14.55
CA ASP A 198 -6.50 -20.62 -13.30
C ASP A 198 -5.92 -19.71 -12.20
N TRP A 199 -6.69 -19.46 -11.13
CA TRP A 199 -6.28 -18.65 -9.97
C TRP A 199 -4.92 -19.03 -9.41
N ARG A 200 -4.68 -20.33 -9.21
CA ARG A 200 -3.40 -20.83 -8.68
C ARG A 200 -2.21 -20.60 -9.62
N GLY A 201 -2.41 -20.54 -10.93
CA GLY A 201 -1.34 -20.23 -11.88
C GLY A 201 -1.12 -18.74 -12.08
N VAL A 202 -2.20 -17.94 -12.13
CA VAL A 202 -2.09 -16.49 -12.27
C VAL A 202 -1.48 -15.84 -11.04
N ARG A 203 -1.73 -16.41 -9.85
CA ARG A 203 -1.20 -15.91 -8.57
C ARG A 203 -0.07 -16.77 -8.00
N ALA A 204 0.48 -17.70 -8.78
CA ALA A 204 1.42 -18.71 -8.30
C ALA A 204 2.67 -18.11 -7.62
N MET A 205 3.15 -16.96 -8.11
CA MET A 205 4.35 -16.32 -7.58
C MET A 205 4.15 -15.65 -6.21
N GLU A 206 2.95 -15.61 -5.63
CA GLU A 206 2.77 -15.32 -4.19
C GLU A 206 3.55 -16.30 -3.31
N ASN A 207 3.70 -17.56 -3.75
CA ASN A 207 4.49 -18.57 -3.04
C ASN A 207 5.96 -18.13 -2.85
N ALA A 208 6.50 -17.31 -3.76
CA ALA A 208 7.89 -16.85 -3.70
C ALA A 208 8.17 -15.95 -2.48
N VAL A 209 7.15 -15.26 -1.95
CA VAL A 209 7.28 -14.46 -0.72
C VAL A 209 7.72 -15.36 0.44
N THR A 210 7.00 -16.46 0.68
CA THR A 210 7.32 -17.38 1.76
C THR A 210 8.50 -18.30 1.41
N ALA A 211 8.68 -18.63 0.13
CA ALA A 211 9.82 -19.42 -0.32
C ALA A 211 11.15 -18.74 0.02
N TYR A 212 11.31 -17.47 -0.34
CA TYR A 212 12.55 -16.74 -0.03
C TYR A 212 12.69 -16.49 1.48
N TRP A 213 11.60 -16.22 2.20
CA TRP A 213 11.63 -16.16 3.66
C TRP A 213 12.15 -17.47 4.30
N LEU A 214 11.70 -18.62 3.78
CA LEU A 214 12.09 -19.94 4.25
C LEU A 214 13.54 -20.24 3.91
N TYR A 215 13.94 -19.96 2.66
CA TYR A 215 15.30 -20.18 2.18
C TYR A 215 16.35 -19.40 2.99
N ARG A 216 16.07 -18.13 3.33
CA ARG A 216 16.94 -17.31 4.21
C ARG A 216 17.20 -17.95 5.58
N ARG A 217 16.31 -18.82 6.05
CA ARG A 217 16.40 -19.50 7.35
C ARG A 217 16.99 -20.90 7.26
N THR A 218 16.80 -21.59 6.14
CA THR A 218 17.16 -23.02 6.02
C THR A 218 18.32 -23.28 5.08
N GLY A 219 18.59 -22.40 4.10
CA GLY A 219 19.53 -22.65 3.02
C GLY A 219 19.12 -23.81 2.08
N ASP A 220 17.88 -24.31 2.18
CA ASP A 220 17.43 -25.50 1.46
C ASP A 220 17.23 -25.19 -0.03
N GLN A 221 18.13 -25.70 -0.88
CA GLN A 221 18.13 -25.46 -2.32
C GLN A 221 16.84 -25.93 -3.01
N ARG A 222 16.15 -26.93 -2.46
CA ARG A 222 14.87 -27.41 -3.00
C ARG A 222 13.81 -26.32 -3.01
N VAL A 223 13.87 -25.36 -2.09
CA VAL A 223 12.96 -24.21 -2.05
C VAL A 223 13.16 -23.31 -3.28
N LEU A 224 14.40 -23.12 -3.72
CA LEU A 224 14.71 -22.36 -4.93
C LEU A 224 14.29 -23.13 -6.19
N GLU A 225 14.51 -24.45 -6.23
CA GLU A 225 14.06 -25.31 -7.34
C GLU A 225 12.52 -25.29 -7.49
N VAL A 226 11.79 -25.34 -6.36
CA VAL A 226 10.32 -25.18 -6.35
C VAL A 226 9.91 -23.81 -6.88
N THR A 227 10.58 -22.74 -6.43
CA THR A 227 10.25 -21.38 -6.86
C THR A 227 10.52 -21.18 -8.36
N GLU A 228 11.62 -21.73 -8.88
CA GLU A 228 11.91 -21.73 -10.31
C GLU A 228 10.86 -22.54 -11.10
N SER A 229 10.46 -23.70 -10.59
CA SER A 229 9.40 -24.52 -11.19
C SER A 229 8.07 -23.76 -11.26
N ILE A 230 7.71 -23.04 -10.19
CA ILE A 230 6.52 -22.17 -10.17
C ILE A 230 6.65 -21.10 -11.26
N GLN A 231 7.75 -20.37 -11.32
CA GLN A 231 7.96 -19.31 -12.31
C GLN A 231 7.86 -19.85 -13.76
N LYS A 232 8.44 -21.02 -14.05
CA LYS A 232 8.44 -21.62 -15.39
C LYS A 232 7.08 -22.16 -15.82
N ASN A 233 6.23 -22.55 -14.87
CA ASN A 233 4.97 -23.24 -15.15
C ASN A 233 3.73 -22.39 -14.87
N SER A 234 3.89 -21.10 -14.52
CA SER A 234 2.81 -20.18 -14.18
C SER A 234 2.64 -19.06 -15.21
N ARG A 235 1.76 -18.08 -14.94
CA ARG A 235 1.55 -16.95 -15.84
C ARG A 235 2.84 -16.12 -15.98
N ASP A 236 3.23 -15.85 -17.22
CA ASP A 236 4.36 -14.97 -17.53
C ASP A 236 4.01 -13.49 -17.33
N TRP A 237 4.08 -13.05 -16.09
CA TRP A 237 3.88 -11.65 -15.72
C TRP A 237 5.05 -10.75 -16.14
N ILE A 238 6.23 -11.31 -16.42
CA ILE A 238 7.39 -10.54 -16.87
C ILE A 238 7.10 -10.01 -18.28
N SER A 239 6.77 -10.90 -19.22
CA SER A 239 6.42 -10.51 -20.59
C SER A 239 5.16 -9.65 -20.61
N TYR A 240 4.16 -9.96 -19.76
CA TYR A 240 2.97 -9.12 -19.62
C TYR A 240 3.29 -7.66 -19.29
N PHE A 241 4.17 -7.40 -18.31
CA PHE A 241 4.46 -6.01 -17.92
C PHE A 241 5.41 -5.31 -18.89
N THR A 242 6.24 -6.05 -19.63
CA THR A 242 7.07 -5.47 -20.68
C THR A 242 6.29 -5.14 -21.95
N ASP A 243 5.33 -5.99 -22.32
CA ASP A 243 4.50 -5.90 -23.51
C ASP A 243 3.02 -5.75 -23.12
N PHE A 244 2.73 -4.69 -22.37
CA PHE A 244 1.45 -4.49 -21.70
C PHE A 244 0.25 -4.48 -22.67
N PRO A 245 -0.68 -5.45 -22.57
CA PRO A 245 -1.72 -5.64 -23.58
C PRO A 245 -2.90 -4.66 -23.42
N TRP A 246 -3.16 -4.19 -22.20
CA TRP A 246 -4.37 -3.44 -21.86
C TRP A 246 -4.18 -1.93 -21.98
N THR A 247 -3.68 -1.47 -23.12
CA THR A 247 -3.47 -0.03 -23.34
C THR A 247 -4.78 0.75 -23.44
N THR A 248 -4.71 2.08 -23.37
CA THR A 248 -5.87 2.96 -23.67
C THR A 248 -6.47 2.68 -25.05
N ALA A 249 -5.65 2.30 -26.04
CA ALA A 249 -6.14 1.90 -27.36
C ALA A 249 -6.92 0.57 -27.32
N ALA A 250 -6.47 -0.41 -26.52
CA ALA A 250 -7.19 -1.66 -26.30
C ALA A 250 -8.54 -1.40 -25.63
N LEU A 251 -8.57 -0.54 -24.61
CA LEU A 251 -9.81 -0.13 -23.93
C LEU A 251 -10.79 0.53 -24.90
N ASN A 252 -10.35 1.55 -25.65
CA ASN A 252 -11.20 2.29 -26.59
C ASN A 252 -11.72 1.43 -27.76
N SER A 253 -11.02 0.34 -28.09
CA SER A 253 -11.45 -0.63 -29.11
C SER A 253 -12.25 -1.81 -28.55
N GLY A 254 -12.59 -1.80 -27.25
CA GLY A 254 -13.37 -2.86 -26.60
C GLY A 254 -12.63 -4.19 -26.50
N LYS A 255 -11.29 -4.19 -26.50
CA LYS A 255 -10.45 -5.39 -26.47
C LYS A 255 -10.08 -5.84 -25.06
N VAL A 256 -10.30 -5.01 -24.04
CA VAL A 256 -10.08 -5.44 -22.65
C VAL A 256 -11.16 -6.48 -22.31
N PRO A 257 -10.77 -7.71 -21.91
CA PRO A 257 -11.72 -8.76 -21.57
C PRO A 257 -12.37 -8.49 -20.22
N TYR A 258 -13.69 -8.65 -20.16
CA TYR A 258 -14.50 -8.53 -18.94
C TYR A 258 -15.05 -9.91 -18.54
N ASP A 259 -14.14 -10.86 -18.31
CA ASP A 259 -14.45 -12.19 -17.80
C ASP A 259 -13.29 -12.73 -16.94
N TRP A 260 -13.50 -13.87 -16.28
CA TRP A 260 -12.48 -14.56 -15.48
C TRP A 260 -11.90 -15.78 -16.21
N LYS A 261 -11.83 -15.73 -17.54
CA LYS A 261 -11.16 -16.75 -18.36
C LYS A 261 -9.68 -16.37 -18.56
N ASP A 262 -8.93 -17.21 -19.24
CA ASP A 262 -7.48 -17.09 -19.50
C ASP A 262 -6.97 -15.63 -19.62
N VAL A 263 -7.37 -14.93 -20.67
CA VAL A 263 -6.91 -13.57 -20.94
C VAL A 263 -7.57 -12.55 -20.00
N GLY A 264 -8.84 -12.78 -19.65
CA GLY A 264 -9.62 -12.02 -18.67
C GLY A 264 -8.93 -11.85 -17.32
N MET A 265 -8.33 -12.92 -16.81
CA MET A 265 -7.60 -12.92 -15.54
C MET A 265 -6.36 -12.02 -15.52
N THR A 266 -5.85 -11.62 -16.69
CA THR A 266 -4.72 -10.68 -16.81
C THR A 266 -5.17 -9.22 -16.84
N ALA A 267 -6.48 -8.96 -17.01
CA ALA A 267 -7.09 -7.64 -16.84
C ALA A 267 -7.72 -7.48 -15.45
N TYR A 268 -7.88 -8.56 -14.68
CA TYR A 268 -8.41 -8.53 -13.31
C TYR A 268 -7.45 -7.79 -12.36
N VAL A 269 -7.91 -6.69 -11.75
CA VAL A 269 -7.05 -5.71 -11.06
C VAL A 269 -6.35 -6.25 -9.83
N VAL A 270 -6.95 -7.18 -9.09
CA VAL A 270 -6.29 -7.78 -7.92
C VAL A 270 -5.13 -8.67 -8.36
N ASN A 271 -5.30 -9.43 -9.44
CA ASN A 271 -4.22 -10.23 -10.01
C ASN A 271 -3.06 -9.33 -10.45
N VAL A 272 -3.38 -8.22 -11.13
CA VAL A 272 -2.40 -7.23 -11.56
C VAL A 272 -1.69 -6.59 -10.36
N ALA A 273 -2.43 -6.17 -9.33
CA ALA A 273 -1.91 -5.57 -8.10
C ALA A 273 -0.92 -6.51 -7.38
N MET A 274 -1.30 -7.77 -7.21
CA MET A 274 -0.41 -8.80 -6.66
C MET A 274 0.81 -9.03 -7.56
N ALA A 275 0.61 -9.08 -8.88
CA ALA A 275 1.66 -9.40 -9.84
C ALA A 275 2.72 -8.31 -10.00
N THR A 276 2.42 -7.06 -9.66
CA THR A 276 3.40 -5.95 -9.75
C THR A 276 4.72 -6.24 -9.01
N LYS A 277 4.70 -7.07 -7.94
CA LYS A 277 5.94 -7.52 -7.25
C LYS A 277 6.59 -8.75 -7.86
N TYR A 278 5.90 -9.59 -8.65
CA TYR A 278 6.41 -10.90 -9.06
C TYR A 278 7.72 -10.84 -9.86
N PRO A 279 7.91 -9.94 -10.84
CA PRO A 279 9.21 -9.83 -11.50
C PRO A 279 10.32 -9.40 -10.54
N GLY A 280 10.01 -8.56 -9.54
CA GLY A 280 10.95 -8.18 -8.48
C GLY A 280 11.30 -9.33 -7.55
N LEU A 281 10.31 -10.16 -7.18
CA LEU A 281 10.56 -11.39 -6.42
C LEU A 281 11.49 -12.30 -7.21
N TRP A 282 11.16 -12.62 -8.46
CA TRP A 282 11.94 -13.52 -9.30
C TRP A 282 13.35 -12.99 -9.62
N TRP A 283 13.52 -11.67 -9.71
CA TRP A 283 14.84 -11.04 -9.88
C TRP A 283 15.84 -11.50 -8.80
N GLN A 284 15.39 -11.74 -7.56
CA GLN A 284 16.26 -12.21 -6.49
C GLN A 284 16.95 -13.53 -6.83
N GLN A 285 16.28 -14.46 -7.51
CA GLN A 285 16.89 -15.75 -7.86
C GLN A 285 17.54 -15.75 -9.24
N SER A 286 16.95 -15.04 -10.19
CA SER A 286 17.43 -15.02 -11.57
C SER A 286 18.60 -14.06 -11.83
N GLY A 287 18.70 -12.96 -11.08
CA GLY A 287 19.65 -11.87 -11.33
C GLY A 287 19.45 -11.10 -12.64
N ASP A 288 18.47 -11.48 -13.46
CA ASP A 288 18.26 -10.91 -14.80
C ASP A 288 17.65 -9.50 -14.72
N ALA A 289 18.38 -8.52 -15.25
CA ALA A 289 17.95 -7.12 -15.27
C ALA A 289 16.59 -6.89 -15.95
N ARG A 290 16.16 -7.77 -16.87
CA ARG A 290 14.83 -7.71 -17.51
C ARG A 290 13.70 -7.81 -16.49
N HIS A 291 13.85 -8.63 -15.45
CA HIS A 291 12.82 -8.80 -14.43
C HIS A 291 12.69 -7.56 -13.55
N ARG A 292 13.82 -6.91 -13.23
CA ARG A 292 13.81 -5.59 -12.60
C ARG A 292 13.11 -4.58 -13.50
N GLN A 293 13.44 -4.52 -14.79
CA GLN A 293 12.82 -3.59 -15.74
C GLN A 293 11.31 -3.81 -15.89
N ALA A 294 10.83 -5.06 -15.87
CA ALA A 294 9.42 -5.39 -15.94
C ALA A 294 8.61 -4.76 -14.79
N VAL A 295 9.17 -4.66 -13.57
CA VAL A 295 8.50 -3.95 -12.46
C VAL A 295 8.26 -2.48 -12.80
N TYR A 296 9.31 -1.76 -13.23
CA TYR A 296 9.20 -0.32 -13.52
C TYR A 296 8.31 -0.05 -14.74
N ARG A 297 8.44 -0.88 -15.80
CA ARG A 297 7.57 -0.78 -16.98
C ARG A 297 6.12 -1.08 -16.63
N GLY A 298 5.87 -2.10 -15.81
CA GLY A 298 4.54 -2.47 -15.37
C GLY A 298 3.83 -1.33 -14.66
N TRP A 299 4.47 -0.73 -13.67
CA TRP A 299 3.92 0.44 -12.98
C TRP A 299 3.73 1.66 -13.91
N ALA A 300 4.69 1.94 -14.80
CA ALA A 300 4.56 3.02 -15.77
C ALA A 300 3.38 2.80 -16.73
N ASN A 301 3.20 1.58 -17.23
CA ASN A 301 2.08 1.21 -18.10
C ASN A 301 0.73 1.33 -17.38
N LEU A 302 0.66 0.93 -16.11
CA LEU A 302 -0.54 1.09 -15.29
C LEU A 302 -0.86 2.58 -15.10
N ASP A 303 0.13 3.42 -14.80
CA ASP A 303 -0.07 4.87 -14.68
C ASP A 303 -0.50 5.50 -16.02
N GLU A 304 0.08 5.03 -17.13
CA GLU A 304 -0.17 5.55 -18.47
C GLU A 304 -1.56 5.18 -19.00
N HIS A 305 -2.12 4.04 -18.62
CA HIS A 305 -3.38 3.57 -19.21
C HIS A 305 -4.55 3.53 -18.22
N HIS A 306 -4.27 3.31 -16.94
CA HIS A 306 -5.28 3.09 -15.90
C HIS A 306 -5.10 3.96 -14.66
N GLY A 307 -4.04 4.76 -14.59
CA GLY A 307 -3.69 5.55 -13.41
C GLY A 307 -4.78 6.54 -13.01
N GLN A 308 -5.12 6.52 -11.72
CA GLN A 308 -5.99 7.49 -11.07
C GLN A 308 -5.21 8.23 -9.97
N VAL A 309 -5.77 9.33 -9.50
CA VAL A 309 -5.23 10.07 -8.35
C VAL A 309 -5.02 9.16 -7.13
N GLY A 310 -3.99 9.47 -6.32
CA GLY A 310 -3.65 8.67 -5.14
C GLY A 310 -2.80 7.44 -5.44
N GLY A 311 -2.24 7.33 -6.66
CA GLY A 311 -1.20 6.34 -6.97
C GLY A 311 -1.76 4.93 -7.21
N ARG A 312 -3.08 4.84 -7.39
CA ARG A 312 -3.81 3.63 -7.74
C ARG A 312 -4.06 3.58 -9.25
N PHE A 313 -4.48 2.43 -9.73
CA PHE A 313 -5.01 2.26 -11.07
C PHE A 313 -6.47 1.81 -10.98
N SER A 314 -7.29 2.19 -11.96
CA SER A 314 -8.71 1.86 -11.95
C SER A 314 -8.97 0.42 -12.36
N GLY A 315 -10.01 -0.13 -11.75
CA GLY A 315 -10.72 -1.30 -12.20
C GLY A 315 -11.65 -1.83 -11.12
N ASP A 316 -12.83 -2.14 -11.59
CA ASP A 316 -14.00 -2.65 -10.90
C ASP A 316 -14.16 -4.09 -11.35
N GLU A 317 -13.28 -4.93 -10.77
CA GLU A 317 -12.75 -6.19 -11.32
C GLU A 317 -11.74 -6.00 -12.45
N HIS A 318 -12.09 -5.39 -13.58
CA HIS A 318 -11.17 -5.33 -14.72
C HIS A 318 -10.62 -3.91 -14.94
N LEU A 319 -9.41 -3.82 -15.47
CA LEU A 319 -8.73 -2.56 -15.76
C LEU A 319 -9.58 -1.62 -16.64
N SER A 320 -9.87 -0.41 -16.14
CA SER A 320 -11.01 0.41 -16.62
C SER A 320 -10.70 1.84 -17.11
N GLY A 321 -9.44 2.15 -17.45
CA GLY A 321 -8.99 3.46 -17.96
C GLY A 321 -8.67 4.51 -16.89
N LYS A 322 -8.64 5.79 -17.27
CA LYS A 322 -8.25 6.90 -16.37
C LYS A 322 -9.39 7.76 -15.82
N ARG A 323 -10.63 7.50 -16.25
CA ARG A 323 -11.75 8.35 -15.86
C ARG A 323 -11.89 8.32 -14.33
N PRO A 324 -12.06 9.48 -13.66
CA PRO A 324 -12.18 9.53 -12.19
C PRO A 324 -13.48 8.93 -11.66
N THR A 325 -14.41 8.62 -12.57
CA THR A 325 -15.68 7.93 -12.34
C THR A 325 -15.55 6.41 -12.43
N GLN A 326 -14.38 5.87 -12.78
CA GLN A 326 -14.16 4.42 -12.76
C GLN A 326 -13.79 3.94 -11.36
N GLY A 327 -14.25 2.73 -11.03
CA GLY A 327 -14.01 2.10 -9.74
C GLY A 327 -12.54 1.74 -9.53
N THR A 328 -12.19 1.52 -8.27
CA THR A 328 -10.97 0.82 -7.87
C THR A 328 -11.34 -0.12 -6.74
N GLU A 329 -11.15 -1.41 -6.97
CA GLU A 329 -11.40 -2.45 -5.98
C GLU A 329 -10.49 -2.28 -4.73
N LEU A 330 -11.05 -2.42 -3.52
CA LEU A 330 -10.29 -2.33 -2.27
C LEU A 330 -9.18 -3.40 -2.15
N CYS A 331 -9.41 -4.62 -2.63
CA CYS A 331 -8.37 -5.64 -2.72
C CYS A 331 -7.17 -5.18 -3.57
N ALA A 332 -7.42 -4.48 -4.68
CA ALA A 332 -6.33 -3.99 -5.52
C ALA A 332 -5.48 -2.93 -4.80
N VAL A 333 -6.09 -2.14 -3.91
CA VAL A 333 -5.38 -1.17 -3.05
C VAL A 333 -4.48 -1.87 -2.05
N VAL A 334 -5.02 -2.79 -1.24
CA VAL A 334 -4.24 -3.43 -0.16
C VAL A 334 -3.19 -4.41 -0.70
N GLU A 335 -3.43 -5.06 -1.84
CA GLU A 335 -2.42 -5.89 -2.50
C GLU A 335 -1.33 -5.05 -3.18
N SER A 336 -1.68 -3.88 -3.74
CA SER A 336 -0.69 -2.95 -4.26
C SER A 336 0.21 -2.42 -3.15
N MET A 337 -0.34 -2.12 -1.97
CA MET A 337 0.46 -1.73 -0.79
C MET A 337 1.47 -2.83 -0.43
N PHE A 338 1.02 -4.07 -0.27
CA PHE A 338 1.91 -5.19 0.05
C PHE A 338 2.96 -5.45 -1.06
N SER A 339 2.57 -5.30 -2.33
CA SER A 339 3.51 -5.38 -3.44
C SER A 339 4.60 -4.32 -3.37
N LEU A 340 4.26 -3.07 -3.06
CA LEU A 340 5.22 -1.99 -2.91
C LEU A 340 6.14 -2.20 -1.70
N GLU A 341 5.62 -2.68 -0.57
CA GLU A 341 6.42 -3.04 0.61
C GLU A 341 7.55 -4.02 0.25
N LYS A 342 7.24 -5.05 -0.56
CA LYS A 342 8.24 -6.00 -1.05
C LYS A 342 9.19 -5.42 -2.09
N LEU A 343 8.73 -4.55 -2.98
CA LEU A 343 9.60 -3.87 -3.93
C LEU A 343 10.56 -2.87 -3.25
N ILE A 344 10.14 -2.24 -2.14
CA ILE A 344 11.00 -1.42 -1.29
C ILE A 344 12.07 -2.26 -0.62
N GLU A 345 11.71 -3.42 -0.04
CA GLU A 345 12.69 -4.38 0.51
C GLU A 345 13.76 -4.73 -0.54
N ILE A 346 13.32 -5.10 -1.75
CA ILE A 346 14.19 -5.63 -2.80
C ILE A 346 15.06 -4.54 -3.43
N PHE A 347 14.49 -3.41 -3.84
CA PHE A 347 15.19 -2.39 -4.62
C PHE A 347 15.54 -1.12 -3.85
N GLY A 348 14.85 -0.83 -2.73
CA GLY A 348 15.01 0.38 -1.93
C GLY A 348 14.88 1.68 -2.72
N ASP A 349 14.03 1.67 -3.76
CA ASP A 349 13.69 2.87 -4.51
C ASP A 349 12.63 3.68 -3.74
N ALA A 350 12.94 4.95 -3.47
CA ALA A 350 12.05 5.84 -2.73
C ALA A 350 10.71 6.08 -3.44
N ALA A 351 10.65 5.96 -4.77
CA ALA A 351 9.41 6.15 -5.52
C ALA A 351 8.34 5.10 -5.19
N PHE A 352 8.75 3.87 -4.85
CA PHE A 352 7.80 2.84 -4.39
C PHE A 352 7.22 3.20 -3.02
N ALA A 353 8.02 3.78 -2.13
CA ALA A 353 7.55 4.25 -0.83
C ALA A 353 6.65 5.49 -0.95
N ASP A 354 6.93 6.41 -1.87
CA ASP A 354 6.04 7.54 -2.17
C ASP A 354 4.66 7.04 -2.60
N ARG A 355 4.61 6.02 -3.48
CA ARG A 355 3.34 5.41 -3.90
C ARG A 355 2.65 4.65 -2.76
N LEU A 356 3.41 3.92 -1.94
CA LEU A 356 2.88 3.21 -0.78
C LEU A 356 2.15 4.18 0.16
N GLU A 357 2.78 5.32 0.48
CA GLU A 357 2.17 6.37 1.30
C GLU A 357 0.92 6.96 0.66
N MET A 358 0.92 7.17 -0.67
CA MET A 358 -0.27 7.64 -1.37
C MET A 358 -1.44 6.64 -1.26
N LEU A 359 -1.20 5.34 -1.38
CA LEU A 359 -2.25 4.33 -1.19
C LEU A 359 -2.71 4.26 0.28
N ALA A 360 -1.75 4.22 1.22
CA ALA A 360 -2.01 4.06 2.64
C ALA A 360 -2.81 5.22 3.25
N TYR A 361 -2.51 6.47 2.88
CA TYR A 361 -3.15 7.66 3.47
C TYR A 361 -4.33 8.21 2.68
N ASN A 362 -4.61 7.67 1.49
CA ASN A 362 -5.72 8.11 0.65
C ASN A 362 -6.65 6.94 0.34
N ALA A 363 -6.28 6.08 -0.61
CA ALA A 363 -7.17 5.06 -1.15
C ALA A 363 -7.64 4.04 -0.10
N ASN A 364 -6.76 3.63 0.83
CA ASN A 364 -7.10 2.68 1.89
C ASN A 364 -8.18 3.23 2.85
N PRO A 365 -7.95 4.33 3.59
CA PRO A 365 -8.98 4.91 4.48
C PRO A 365 -10.19 5.46 3.70
N GLY A 366 -10.02 5.87 2.45
CA GLY A 366 -11.12 6.38 1.62
C GLY A 366 -12.14 5.32 1.22
N ALA A 367 -11.82 4.02 1.35
CA ALA A 367 -12.73 2.90 1.09
C ALA A 367 -13.36 2.33 2.37
N CYS A 368 -13.04 2.87 3.55
CA CYS A 368 -13.57 2.39 4.83
C CYS A 368 -14.35 3.49 5.54
N THR A 369 -15.29 3.12 6.40
CA THR A 369 -15.84 4.06 7.37
C THR A 369 -14.80 4.40 8.44
N PRO A 370 -14.83 5.61 9.05
CA PRO A 370 -13.84 6.01 10.06
C PRO A 370 -13.77 5.12 11.30
N ASP A 371 -14.82 4.34 11.57
CA ASP A 371 -14.91 3.38 12.67
C ASP A 371 -14.55 1.93 12.26
N TYR A 372 -14.21 1.71 10.97
CA TYR A 372 -13.84 0.42 10.40
C TYR A 372 -14.92 -0.68 10.47
N TRP A 373 -16.19 -0.28 10.61
CA TRP A 373 -17.33 -1.21 10.65
C TRP A 373 -17.98 -1.48 9.28
N ALA A 374 -17.63 -0.70 8.26
CA ALA A 374 -18.07 -0.89 6.90
C ALA A 374 -16.97 -0.48 5.89
N HIS A 375 -17.01 -1.08 4.70
CA HIS A 375 -16.07 -0.80 3.61
C HIS A 375 -16.77 -0.82 2.24
N GLN A 376 -16.12 -0.24 1.22
CA GLN A 376 -16.55 -0.34 -0.17
C GLN A 376 -15.83 -1.47 -0.90
N TYR A 377 -16.51 -2.05 -1.90
CA TYR A 377 -15.85 -2.85 -2.91
C TYR A 377 -15.10 -1.92 -3.87
N ASP A 378 -15.84 -1.03 -4.52
CA ASP A 378 -15.34 -0.06 -5.48
C ASP A 378 -15.44 1.37 -4.95
N GLN A 379 -14.31 2.07 -4.93
CA GLN A 379 -14.25 3.52 -4.71
C GLN A 379 -14.00 4.27 -6.02
N GLN A 380 -14.52 5.49 -6.14
CA GLN A 380 -14.21 6.41 -7.26
C GLN A 380 -13.42 7.63 -6.78
N ALA A 381 -12.62 8.24 -7.67
CA ALA A 381 -11.92 9.49 -7.38
C ALA A 381 -12.91 10.67 -7.28
N ASN A 382 -13.91 10.67 -8.16
CA ASN A 382 -15.07 11.55 -8.13
C ASN A 382 -16.30 10.71 -7.76
N GLN A 383 -16.53 10.53 -6.45
CA GLN A 383 -17.61 9.75 -5.85
C GLN A 383 -18.62 10.68 -5.20
N VAL A 384 -19.72 10.99 -5.87
CA VAL A 384 -20.68 12.01 -5.40
C VAL A 384 -21.98 11.41 -4.85
N LEU A 385 -22.14 10.09 -4.98
CA LEU A 385 -23.29 9.34 -4.50
C LEU A 385 -22.91 7.87 -4.26
N CYS A 386 -23.26 7.34 -3.09
CA CYS A 386 -23.19 5.90 -2.79
C CYS A 386 -24.61 5.37 -2.57
N SER A 387 -25.04 4.41 -3.39
CA SER A 387 -26.42 3.91 -3.40
C SER A 387 -26.54 2.57 -4.11
N VAL A 388 -27.62 1.84 -3.84
CA VAL A 388 -27.98 0.64 -4.63
C VAL A 388 -28.48 1.11 -5.99
N ALA A 389 -27.60 1.16 -6.98
CA ALA A 389 -27.96 1.63 -8.30
C ALA A 389 -26.97 1.20 -9.39
N LYS A 390 -27.50 1.01 -10.59
CA LYS A 390 -26.71 0.75 -11.79
C LYS A 390 -25.74 1.90 -12.06
N ARG A 391 -24.48 1.55 -12.28
CA ARG A 391 -23.37 2.43 -12.66
C ARG A 391 -22.68 1.88 -13.90
N GLN A 392 -21.73 2.64 -14.46
CA GLN A 392 -20.94 2.19 -15.61
C GLN A 392 -19.82 1.23 -15.22
N TRP A 393 -20.16 0.23 -14.41
CA TRP A 393 -19.21 -0.81 -14.04
C TRP A 393 -18.96 -1.77 -15.22
N SER A 394 -17.77 -2.34 -15.32
CA SER A 394 -17.45 -3.38 -16.30
C SER A 394 -18.25 -4.65 -16.02
N THR A 395 -18.22 -5.12 -14.76
CA THR A 395 -18.82 -6.41 -14.35
C THR A 395 -19.54 -6.37 -13.01
N ASN A 396 -19.45 -5.26 -12.27
CA ASN A 396 -19.84 -5.21 -10.86
C ASN A 396 -21.31 -4.88 -10.65
N SER A 397 -21.86 -5.28 -9.49
CA SER A 397 -23.28 -5.10 -9.18
C SER A 397 -23.61 -3.68 -8.69
N ASP A 398 -24.90 -3.41 -8.58
CA ASP A 398 -25.47 -2.14 -8.10
C ASP A 398 -25.08 -1.79 -6.65
N THR A 399 -24.58 -2.76 -5.88
CA THR A 399 -24.18 -2.64 -4.47
C THR A 399 -22.69 -2.37 -4.26
N SER A 400 -21.87 -2.45 -5.31
CA SER A 400 -20.39 -2.46 -5.20
C SER A 400 -19.81 -1.17 -4.65
N ASN A 401 -20.55 -0.07 -4.75
CA ASN A 401 -20.15 1.24 -4.27
C ASN A 401 -20.68 1.58 -2.86
N LEU A 402 -21.44 0.70 -2.21
CA LEU A 402 -21.91 0.93 -0.84
C LEU A 402 -20.77 0.84 0.17
N TYR A 403 -20.91 1.51 1.31
CA TYR A 403 -20.12 1.18 2.50
C TYR A 403 -20.88 0.11 3.28
N GLY A 404 -20.40 -1.13 3.33
CA GLY A 404 -21.11 -2.22 4.01
C GLY A 404 -20.22 -3.35 4.50
N LEU A 405 -20.86 -4.47 4.85
CA LEU A 405 -20.16 -5.68 5.29
C LEU A 405 -19.60 -6.48 4.11
N GLU A 406 -20.38 -6.64 3.05
CA GLU A 406 -20.05 -7.44 1.86
C GLU A 406 -20.71 -6.81 0.63
N PRO A 407 -20.35 -5.56 0.26
CA PRO A 407 -20.76 -5.02 -1.04
C PRO A 407 -20.16 -5.89 -2.16
N HIS A 408 -21.00 -6.30 -3.12
CA HIS A 408 -20.65 -7.18 -4.23
C HIS A 408 -20.15 -8.59 -3.84
N TYR A 409 -18.84 -8.77 -3.62
CA TYR A 409 -18.20 -10.04 -3.26
C TYR A 409 -17.47 -9.96 -1.91
N GLY A 410 -17.46 -11.07 -1.17
CA GLY A 410 -16.76 -11.18 0.12
C GLY A 410 -15.23 -11.24 0.07
N CYS A 411 -14.57 -11.07 -1.09
CA CYS A 411 -13.11 -11.05 -1.15
C CYS A 411 -12.55 -9.81 -0.44
N CYS A 412 -13.09 -8.61 -0.68
CA CYS A 412 -12.71 -7.38 0.02
C CYS A 412 -12.99 -7.49 1.53
N THR A 413 -14.15 -8.06 1.90
CA THR A 413 -14.52 -8.36 3.29
C THR A 413 -13.45 -9.19 4.00
N ALA A 414 -12.85 -10.16 3.32
CA ALA A 414 -11.77 -10.98 3.88
C ALA A 414 -10.39 -10.33 3.79
N ASN A 415 -10.09 -9.58 2.72
CA ASN A 415 -8.73 -9.19 2.37
C ASN A 415 -8.31 -7.81 2.87
N MET A 416 -9.26 -6.88 3.09
CA MET A 416 -8.95 -5.49 3.47
C MET A 416 -8.12 -5.36 4.76
N HIS A 417 -8.18 -6.37 5.62
CA HIS A 417 -7.59 -6.34 6.97
C HIS A 417 -6.07 -6.19 6.97
N GLN A 418 -5.39 -6.54 5.88
CA GLN A 418 -3.93 -6.52 5.82
C GLN A 418 -3.32 -5.12 5.68
N GLY A 419 -4.08 -4.13 5.17
CA GLY A 419 -3.55 -2.82 4.75
C GLY A 419 -2.72 -2.10 5.82
N TRP A 420 -3.35 -1.67 6.93
CA TRP A 420 -2.64 -0.96 7.99
C TRP A 420 -1.62 -1.82 8.76
N PRO A 421 -1.93 -3.06 9.18
CA PRO A 421 -0.98 -3.86 9.94
C PRO A 421 0.31 -4.14 9.16
N LYS A 422 0.23 -4.48 7.88
CA LYS A 422 1.43 -4.70 7.06
C LYS A 422 2.16 -3.41 6.75
N PHE A 423 1.44 -2.32 6.52
CA PHE A 423 2.07 -1.01 6.38
C PHE A 423 2.94 -0.65 7.61
N VAL A 424 2.41 -0.84 8.83
CA VAL A 424 3.13 -0.59 10.08
C VAL A 424 4.35 -1.50 10.23
N SER A 425 4.23 -2.79 9.93
CA SER A 425 5.34 -3.73 10.08
C SER A 425 6.50 -3.47 9.10
N HIS A 426 6.26 -2.73 8.02
CA HIS A 426 7.27 -2.38 7.01
C HIS A 426 7.75 -0.91 7.06
N LEU A 427 7.32 -0.09 8.04
CA LEU A 427 7.82 1.30 8.18
C LEU A 427 9.35 1.37 8.34
N TRP A 428 9.91 0.37 9.03
CA TRP A 428 11.33 0.26 9.31
C TRP A 428 11.91 -1.06 8.80
N MET A 429 13.14 -0.99 8.29
CA MET A 429 13.90 -2.16 7.83
C MET A 429 15.34 -2.10 8.32
N ALA A 430 16.02 -3.24 8.42
CA ALA A 430 17.45 -3.28 8.67
C ALA A 430 18.26 -3.05 7.38
N THR A 431 19.51 -2.62 7.54
CA THR A 431 20.42 -2.33 6.43
C THR A 431 21.67 -3.20 6.49
N HIS A 432 22.31 -3.42 5.34
CA HIS A 432 23.53 -4.23 5.24
C HIS A 432 24.71 -3.65 6.02
N ASP A 433 24.77 -2.33 6.21
CA ASP A 433 25.76 -1.65 7.05
C ASP A 433 25.44 -1.72 8.56
N GLN A 434 24.63 -2.70 8.97
CA GLN A 434 24.20 -2.96 10.35
C GLN A 434 23.45 -1.78 10.99
N GLY A 435 22.72 -1.01 10.18
CA GLY A 435 21.89 0.12 10.60
C GLY A 435 20.40 -0.15 10.43
N LEU A 436 19.63 0.94 10.42
CA LEU A 436 18.18 0.93 10.24
C LEU A 436 17.77 1.95 9.18
N ALA A 437 16.73 1.62 8.43
CA ALA A 437 16.11 2.49 7.44
C ALA A 437 14.64 2.75 7.81
N ALA A 438 14.26 4.03 7.91
CA ALA A 438 12.87 4.45 7.89
C ALA A 438 12.44 4.65 6.43
N VAL A 439 11.68 3.68 5.90
CA VAL A 439 11.33 3.62 4.48
C VAL A 439 9.98 4.26 4.18
N ALA A 440 9.06 4.29 5.15
CA ALA A 440 7.81 5.06 5.13
C ALA A 440 7.59 5.67 6.52
N TYR A 441 6.78 6.72 6.63
CA TYR A 441 6.72 7.52 7.85
C TYR A 441 5.40 7.47 8.58
N GLY A 442 5.42 7.26 9.88
CA GLY A 442 4.25 7.27 10.73
C GLY A 442 4.67 7.09 12.18
N PRO A 443 3.93 7.66 13.15
CA PRO A 443 4.33 7.58 14.55
C PRO A 443 4.50 6.11 14.94
N SER A 444 5.71 5.75 15.33
CA SER A 444 6.11 4.36 15.54
C SER A 444 7.28 4.24 16.50
N ILE A 445 7.55 3.01 16.95
CA ILE A 445 8.74 2.66 17.69
C ILE A 445 9.34 1.41 17.07
N VAL A 446 10.64 1.44 16.76
CA VAL A 446 11.39 0.27 16.31
C VAL A 446 12.36 -0.18 17.39
N ARG A 447 12.40 -1.48 17.65
CA ARG A 447 13.41 -2.15 18.51
C ARG A 447 14.18 -3.14 17.68
N ALA A 448 15.49 -2.94 17.55
CA ALA A 448 16.30 -3.72 16.64
C ALA A 448 17.78 -3.77 17.05
N LYS A 449 18.48 -4.81 16.59
CA LYS A 449 19.92 -4.98 16.72
C LYS A 449 20.65 -4.20 15.63
N VAL A 450 21.68 -3.46 16.02
CA VAL A 450 22.51 -2.63 15.13
C VAL A 450 24.00 -2.76 15.47
N GLY A 451 24.87 -2.26 14.59
CA GLY A 451 26.31 -2.25 14.79
C GLY A 451 26.87 -3.64 15.08
N ALA A 452 27.52 -3.81 16.24
CA ALA A 452 28.09 -5.07 16.69
C ALA A 452 27.06 -6.05 17.31
N GLY A 453 25.78 -5.67 17.39
CA GLY A 453 24.70 -6.49 17.97
C GLY A 453 23.98 -5.87 19.15
N SER A 454 24.23 -4.59 19.44
CA SER A 454 23.51 -3.84 20.47
C SER A 454 22.06 -3.66 20.05
N GLU A 455 21.13 -3.91 20.97
CA GLU A 455 19.72 -3.55 20.77
C GLU A 455 19.54 -2.05 21.02
N VAL A 456 18.84 -1.39 20.09
CA VAL A 456 18.45 0.02 20.18
C VAL A 456 16.95 0.15 20.02
N THR A 457 16.42 1.20 20.62
CA THR A 457 15.03 1.63 20.41
C THR A 457 15.04 2.99 19.73
N ILE A 458 14.32 3.15 18.63
CA ILE A 458 14.11 4.46 17.99
C ILE A 458 12.62 4.77 18.03
N ALA A 459 12.26 5.89 18.65
CA ALA A 459 10.90 6.42 18.62
C ALA A 459 10.79 7.46 17.51
N GLU A 460 9.92 7.19 16.53
CA GLU A 460 9.50 8.12 15.50
C GLU A 460 8.28 8.89 16.01
N ARG A 461 8.48 10.15 16.38
CA ARG A 461 7.44 11.06 16.90
C ARG A 461 7.06 12.05 15.81
N THR A 462 5.83 11.94 15.31
CA THR A 462 5.33 12.79 14.24
C THR A 462 3.81 12.69 14.11
N ASP A 463 3.21 13.72 13.52
CA ASP A 463 1.85 13.68 12.98
C ASP A 463 1.84 13.56 11.45
N TYR A 464 2.96 13.23 10.83
CA TYR A 464 3.01 12.81 9.42
C TYR A 464 1.94 11.71 9.19
N PRO A 465 1.12 11.81 8.13
CA PRO A 465 1.25 12.68 6.94
C PRO A 465 0.62 14.07 7.06
N PHE A 466 0.07 14.45 8.20
CA PHE A 466 -0.63 15.73 8.40
C PHE A 466 0.33 16.90 8.67
N ASP A 467 1.46 16.60 9.32
CA ASP A 467 2.55 17.53 9.62
C ASP A 467 3.85 17.19 8.84
N GLU A 468 4.74 18.17 8.74
CA GLU A 468 6.01 18.08 8.00
C GLU A 468 7.23 17.67 8.84
N THR A 469 7.10 17.56 10.17
CA THR A 469 8.21 17.33 11.09
C THR A 469 8.20 15.92 11.64
N ILE A 470 9.34 15.22 11.52
CA ILE A 470 9.54 13.88 12.05
C ILE A 470 10.75 13.90 12.99
N ARG A 471 10.55 13.47 14.24
CA ARG A 471 11.61 13.39 15.25
C ARG A 471 11.95 11.94 15.51
N PHE A 472 13.23 11.60 15.41
CA PHE A 472 13.74 10.27 15.73
C PHE A 472 14.56 10.38 17.01
N GLN A 473 14.03 9.82 18.09
CA GLN A 473 14.71 9.77 19.38
C GLN A 473 15.32 8.39 19.57
N VAL A 474 16.63 8.33 19.80
CA VAL A 474 17.40 7.09 19.95
C VAL A 474 17.60 6.78 21.44
N THR A 475 17.30 5.55 21.83
CA THR A 475 17.54 5.01 23.17
C THR A 475 18.46 3.79 23.04
N THR A 476 19.57 3.82 23.78
CA THR A 476 20.58 2.75 23.80
C THR A 476 21.01 2.47 25.23
N ALA A 477 21.43 1.24 25.55
CA ALA A 477 21.99 0.94 26.87
C ALA A 477 23.40 1.52 27.03
N GLU A 478 24.21 1.43 25.97
CA GLU A 478 25.57 1.96 25.88
C GLU A 478 25.75 2.72 24.56
N PRO A 479 26.74 3.62 24.44
CA PRO A 479 27.01 4.34 23.20
C PRO A 479 27.37 3.38 22.04
N VAL A 480 26.58 3.39 20.97
CA VAL A 480 26.73 2.46 19.82
C VAL A 480 26.83 3.21 18.49
N GLU A 481 27.74 2.77 17.62
CA GLU A 481 27.87 3.33 16.27
C GLU A 481 27.03 2.54 15.26
N PHE A 482 26.14 3.23 14.54
CA PHE A 482 25.38 2.67 13.42
C PHE A 482 24.85 3.77 12.48
N SER A 483 24.38 3.35 11.31
CA SER A 483 23.77 4.22 10.30
C SER A 483 22.25 4.29 10.43
N LEU A 484 21.69 5.50 10.32
CA LEU A 484 20.26 5.74 10.16
C LEU A 484 19.99 6.22 8.73
N HIS A 485 19.21 5.46 7.96
CA HIS A 485 18.82 5.78 6.59
C HIS A 485 17.40 6.35 6.60
N LEU A 486 17.23 7.60 6.17
CA LEU A 486 15.95 8.30 6.20
C LEU A 486 15.53 8.65 4.78
N ARG A 487 14.40 8.12 4.32
CA ARG A 487 13.87 8.47 3.00
C ARG A 487 13.57 9.96 2.88
N VAL A 488 13.97 10.56 1.77
CA VAL A 488 13.48 11.86 1.36
C VAL A 488 12.47 11.63 0.23
N PRO A 489 11.17 11.87 0.46
CA PRO A 489 10.16 11.70 -0.59
C PRO A 489 10.50 12.50 -1.86
N GLY A 490 10.12 11.99 -3.02
CA GLY A 490 10.38 12.65 -4.31
C GLY A 490 9.71 14.02 -4.45
N TRP A 491 8.61 14.26 -3.72
CA TRP A 491 7.92 15.54 -3.66
C TRP A 491 8.52 16.55 -2.67
N ALA A 492 9.40 16.12 -1.76
CA ALA A 492 9.88 16.92 -0.64
C ALA A 492 11.13 17.73 -1.00
N GLU A 493 10.93 18.82 -1.74
CA GLU A 493 12.00 19.78 -2.04
C GLU A 493 12.54 20.44 -0.76
N ALA A 494 13.86 20.65 -0.72
CA ALA A 494 14.55 21.29 0.41
C ALA A 494 14.33 20.60 1.76
N ALA A 495 14.13 19.27 1.77
CA ALA A 495 14.13 18.47 2.98
C ALA A 495 15.42 18.70 3.77
N THR A 496 15.31 18.82 5.09
CA THR A 496 16.47 19.07 5.95
C THR A 496 16.47 18.17 7.16
N LEU A 497 17.62 17.55 7.43
CA LEU A 497 17.87 16.86 8.67
C LEU A 497 18.69 17.73 9.61
N VAL A 498 18.25 17.83 10.86
CA VAL A 498 18.92 18.61 11.91
C VAL A 498 19.31 17.71 13.08
N HIS A 499 20.51 17.91 13.60
CA HIS A 499 21.01 17.33 14.84
C HIS A 499 21.90 18.33 15.57
N GLY A 500 21.44 18.85 16.71
CA GLY A 500 22.09 20.00 17.36
C GLY A 500 22.21 21.16 16.37
N GLU A 501 23.43 21.67 16.17
CA GLU A 501 23.74 22.74 15.22
C GLU A 501 23.98 22.24 13.78
N THR A 502 24.11 20.92 13.58
CA THR A 502 24.38 20.35 12.25
C THR A 502 23.10 20.27 11.43
N ARG A 503 23.14 20.80 10.21
CA ARG A 503 22.05 20.75 9.22
C ARG A 503 22.53 20.10 7.93
N VAL A 504 21.81 19.10 7.44
CA VAL A 504 22.09 18.39 6.19
C VAL A 504 20.90 18.53 5.25
N LEU A 505 21.16 18.84 3.98
CA LEU A 505 20.13 18.89 2.95
C LEU A 505 19.87 17.50 2.38
N GLY A 506 18.60 17.10 2.37
CA GLY A 506 18.12 15.89 1.71
C GLY A 506 17.94 16.11 0.21
N LYS A 507 18.24 15.09 -0.59
CA LYS A 507 17.95 15.07 -2.02
C LYS A 507 16.63 14.33 -2.25
N PRO A 508 15.63 14.92 -2.92
CA PRO A 508 14.36 14.25 -3.22
C PRO A 508 14.57 12.90 -3.91
N GLY A 509 13.79 11.90 -3.52
CA GLY A 509 13.84 10.54 -4.09
C GLY A 509 15.06 9.72 -3.66
N GLN A 510 15.77 10.13 -2.60
CA GLN A 510 16.94 9.42 -2.08
C GLN A 510 16.84 9.15 -0.58
N PHE A 511 17.69 8.26 -0.06
CA PHE A 511 17.87 8.08 1.37
C PHE A 511 19.02 8.94 1.87
N LEU A 512 18.76 9.77 2.89
CA LEU A 512 19.79 10.47 3.64
C LEU A 512 20.35 9.51 4.69
N VAL A 513 21.67 9.29 4.66
CA VAL A 513 22.35 8.35 5.56
C VAL A 513 23.14 9.10 6.62
N VAL A 514 22.88 8.78 7.89
CA VAL A 514 23.53 9.38 9.06
C VAL A 514 24.26 8.30 9.84
N ARG A 515 25.57 8.20 9.67
CA ARG A 515 26.41 7.30 10.48
C ARG A 515 27.01 8.06 11.65
N ARG A 516 26.66 7.67 12.88
CA ARG A 516 27.19 8.27 14.12
C ARG A 516 27.31 7.25 15.23
N ARG A 517 28.08 7.63 16.26
CA ARG A 517 28.03 7.01 17.58
C ARG A 517 26.90 7.66 18.37
N TRP A 518 25.82 6.92 18.57
CA TRP A 518 24.60 7.37 19.22
C TRP A 518 24.66 7.09 20.72
N THR A 519 24.17 8.04 21.50
CA THR A 519 23.93 7.90 22.93
C THR A 519 22.44 8.01 23.25
N SER A 520 22.00 7.41 24.34
CA SER A 520 20.61 7.48 24.78
C SER A 520 20.16 8.94 24.94
N GLY A 521 19.04 9.30 24.34
CA GLY A 521 18.50 10.65 24.33
C GLY A 521 18.86 11.48 23.09
N ASP A 522 19.77 10.99 22.23
CA ASP A 522 20.07 11.65 20.96
C ASP A 522 18.81 11.77 20.10
N GLU A 523 18.61 12.97 19.52
CA GLU A 523 17.50 13.24 18.60
C GLU A 523 18.02 13.70 17.24
N VAL A 524 17.37 13.24 16.16
CA VAL A 524 17.42 13.91 14.86
C VAL A 524 16.04 14.32 14.39
N VAL A 525 15.97 15.50 13.77
CA VAL A 525 14.72 16.07 13.28
C VAL A 525 14.80 16.16 11.76
N LEU A 526 13.94 15.41 11.07
CA LEU A 526 13.73 15.52 9.64
C LEU A 526 12.55 16.45 9.40
N ARG A 527 12.77 17.50 8.61
CA ARG A 527 11.70 18.36 8.08
C ARG A 527 11.52 18.08 6.61
N LEU A 528 10.28 17.84 6.20
CA LEU A 528 9.85 17.53 4.84
C LEU A 528 8.86 18.61 4.37
N PRO A 529 9.32 19.76 3.87
CA PRO A 529 8.45 20.88 3.50
C PRO A 529 7.32 20.44 2.56
N MET A 530 6.08 20.57 3.01
CA MET A 530 4.90 20.14 2.25
C MET A 530 4.28 21.31 1.47
N LYS A 531 4.84 21.60 0.29
CA LYS A 531 4.24 22.55 -0.65
C LYS A 531 2.92 22.02 -1.21
N VAL A 532 1.99 22.93 -1.52
CA VAL A 532 0.81 22.59 -2.32
C VAL A 532 1.26 22.32 -3.75
N ARG A 533 0.78 21.22 -4.33
CA ARG A 533 1.03 20.81 -5.71
C ARG A 533 -0.28 20.62 -6.45
N ALA A 534 -0.28 20.89 -7.75
CA ALA A 534 -1.39 20.58 -8.64
C ALA A 534 -0.91 19.60 -9.72
N GLU A 535 -1.70 18.56 -9.99
CA GLU A 535 -1.39 17.58 -11.04
C GLU A 535 -2.54 17.55 -12.05
N THR A 536 -2.19 17.60 -13.35
CA THR A 536 -3.18 17.51 -14.43
C THR A 536 -3.62 16.06 -14.61
N ARG A 537 -4.93 15.87 -14.81
CA ARG A 537 -5.61 14.58 -14.89
C ARG A 537 -6.51 14.51 -16.12
N HIS A 538 -7.38 13.51 -16.14
CA HIS A 538 -8.31 13.21 -17.22
C HIS A 538 -9.12 14.45 -17.65
N ASN A 539 -9.33 14.64 -18.95
CA ASN A 539 -9.97 15.84 -19.54
C ASN A 539 -9.35 17.17 -19.11
N GLY A 540 -8.06 17.15 -18.80
CA GLY A 540 -7.35 18.33 -18.33
C GLY A 540 -7.78 18.76 -16.93
N ALA A 541 -8.54 17.97 -16.16
CA ALA A 541 -8.87 18.24 -14.77
C ALA A 541 -7.61 18.41 -13.91
N THR A 542 -7.78 18.88 -12.68
CA THR A 542 -6.67 19.05 -11.72
C THR A 542 -6.97 18.34 -10.42
N THR A 543 -5.94 17.79 -9.79
CA THR A 543 -5.99 17.36 -8.39
C THR A 543 -5.02 18.20 -7.55
N ILE A 544 -5.32 18.33 -6.25
CA ILE A 544 -4.51 19.09 -5.30
C ILE A 544 -3.85 18.14 -4.31
N LEU A 545 -2.54 18.31 -4.10
CA LEU A 545 -1.75 17.50 -3.17
C LEU A 545 -0.99 18.38 -2.18
N ARG A 546 -0.77 17.88 -0.97
CA ARG A 546 0.18 18.43 0.01
C ARG A 546 0.85 17.27 0.74
N GLY A 547 2.17 17.14 0.57
CA GLY A 547 2.88 15.94 1.00
C GLY A 547 2.37 14.69 0.25
N PRO A 548 2.14 13.56 0.94
CA PRO A 548 1.54 12.36 0.35
C PRO A 548 -0.01 12.40 0.33
N LEU A 549 -0.64 13.46 0.84
CA LEU A 549 -2.10 13.59 0.90
C LEU A 549 -2.65 14.21 -0.39
N VAL A 550 -3.67 13.56 -0.95
CA VAL A 550 -4.56 14.07 -1.98
C VAL A 550 -5.71 14.79 -1.29
N TYR A 551 -6.16 15.91 -1.85
CA TYR A 551 -7.28 16.68 -1.31
C TYR A 551 -8.51 16.59 -2.20
N SER A 552 -9.65 16.48 -1.54
CA SER A 552 -10.96 16.32 -2.13
C SER A 552 -11.91 17.38 -1.58
N LEU A 553 -12.93 17.74 -2.36
CA LEU A 553 -14.00 18.61 -1.91
C LEU A 553 -14.67 18.01 -0.67
N LYS A 554 -14.82 18.81 0.38
CA LYS A 554 -15.63 18.45 1.54
C LYS A 554 -17.12 18.57 1.18
N ILE A 555 -17.68 17.48 0.66
CA ILE A 555 -19.11 17.36 0.38
C ILE A 555 -19.79 16.97 1.70
N GLY A 556 -20.87 17.67 2.07
CA GLY A 556 -21.69 17.26 3.21
C GLY A 556 -22.33 15.90 2.97
N GLU A 557 -22.34 15.04 3.97
CA GLU A 557 -22.74 13.63 3.84
C GLU A 557 -24.02 13.35 4.63
N ARG A 558 -24.99 12.67 4.01
CA ARG A 558 -26.16 12.10 4.69
C ARG A 558 -26.16 10.59 4.52
N PHE A 559 -25.96 9.88 5.62
CA PHE A 559 -25.99 8.42 5.66
C PHE A 559 -27.43 7.90 5.75
N GLU A 560 -27.72 6.86 5.00
CA GLU A 560 -28.98 6.12 5.03
C GLU A 560 -28.69 4.64 5.32
N GLU A 561 -29.24 4.13 6.42
CA GLU A 561 -29.13 2.71 6.80
C GLU A 561 -29.99 1.88 5.83
N LEU A 562 -29.35 1.00 5.06
CA LEU A 562 -30.03 0.11 4.12
C LEU A 562 -30.29 -1.26 4.73
N LYS A 563 -29.27 -1.83 5.37
CA LYS A 563 -29.34 -3.18 5.93
C LYS A 563 -28.42 -3.34 7.13
N ARG A 564 -28.97 -3.83 8.23
CA ARG A 564 -28.23 -4.23 9.43
C ARG A 564 -27.99 -5.73 9.43
N HIS A 565 -26.73 -6.15 9.59
CA HIS A 565 -26.35 -7.57 9.58
C HIS A 565 -26.15 -8.16 10.98
N HIS A 566 -26.14 -7.32 12.02
CA HIS A 566 -25.93 -7.76 13.39
C HIS A 566 -26.82 -6.98 14.38
N PRO A 567 -27.42 -7.63 15.41
CA PRO A 567 -28.38 -6.99 16.31
C PRO A 567 -27.77 -5.88 17.20
N THR A 568 -26.51 -6.01 17.62
CA THR A 568 -25.87 -5.07 18.56
C THR A 568 -24.65 -4.35 17.98
N LEU A 569 -23.74 -5.05 17.31
CA LEU A 569 -22.62 -4.47 16.59
C LEU A 569 -23.08 -3.59 15.39
N PRO A 570 -22.36 -2.50 15.06
CA PRO A 570 -22.74 -1.56 14.00
C PRO A 570 -22.38 -2.06 12.59
N VAL A 571 -22.68 -3.33 12.29
CA VAL A 571 -22.44 -3.96 10.99
C VAL A 571 -23.59 -3.62 10.06
N ILE A 572 -23.43 -2.55 9.29
CA ILE A 572 -24.51 -1.93 8.52
C ILE A 572 -24.04 -1.60 7.11
N ASP A 573 -24.89 -1.86 6.12
CA ASP A 573 -24.76 -1.34 4.76
C ASP A 573 -25.39 0.06 4.68
N TRP A 574 -24.61 1.02 4.19
CA TRP A 574 -24.95 2.43 4.11
C TRP A 574 -25.00 2.91 2.66
N ALA A 575 -26.08 3.60 2.31
CA ALA A 575 -26.04 4.59 1.23
C ALA A 575 -25.56 5.94 1.80
N VAL A 576 -24.89 6.73 0.96
CA VAL A 576 -24.37 8.05 1.32
C VAL A 576 -24.77 9.05 0.25
N HIS A 577 -25.57 10.05 0.64
CA HIS A 577 -26.12 11.06 -0.26
C HIS A 577 -25.46 12.42 -0.02
N PRO A 578 -25.26 13.23 -1.08
CA PRO A 578 -24.70 14.57 -0.93
C PRO A 578 -25.73 15.50 -0.27
N ALA A 579 -25.33 16.18 0.80
CA ALA A 579 -26.09 17.22 1.48
C ALA A 579 -25.70 18.64 1.03
N THR A 580 -24.62 18.77 0.26
CA THR A 580 -24.17 20.03 -0.34
C THR A 580 -23.89 19.82 -1.84
N PRO A 581 -23.84 20.89 -2.66
CA PRO A 581 -23.41 20.77 -4.05
C PRO A 581 -21.99 20.18 -4.14
N TRP A 582 -21.71 19.49 -5.25
CA TRP A 582 -20.43 18.83 -5.50
C TRP A 582 -19.79 19.26 -6.82
N ASN A 583 -20.59 19.76 -7.76
CA ASN A 583 -20.24 20.05 -9.15
C ASN A 583 -19.50 21.38 -9.30
N TYR A 584 -18.38 21.54 -8.59
CA TYR A 584 -17.57 22.75 -8.65
C TYR A 584 -16.39 22.62 -9.62
N GLY A 585 -16.14 23.69 -10.39
CA GLY A 585 -14.87 23.95 -11.02
C GLY A 585 -13.99 24.82 -10.12
N LEU A 586 -12.68 24.55 -10.08
CA LEU A 586 -11.73 25.31 -9.28
C LEU A 586 -11.15 26.50 -10.04
N LEU A 587 -11.08 27.65 -9.37
CA LEU A 587 -10.26 28.78 -9.80
C LEU A 587 -8.82 28.51 -9.34
N LEU A 588 -7.91 28.21 -10.26
CA LEU A 588 -6.57 27.71 -9.94
C LEU A 588 -5.50 28.23 -10.91
N ASP A 589 -4.47 28.87 -10.38
CA ASP A 589 -3.17 29.01 -11.05
C ASP A 589 -2.41 27.68 -10.91
N ARG A 590 -2.39 26.87 -11.98
CA ARG A 590 -1.73 25.56 -11.95
C ARG A 590 -0.22 25.63 -11.77
N ARG A 591 0.42 26.72 -12.20
CA ARG A 591 1.88 26.89 -12.11
C ARG A 591 2.30 27.31 -10.72
N HIS A 592 1.43 28.05 -10.04
CA HIS A 592 1.63 28.55 -8.69
C HIS A 592 0.40 28.25 -7.82
N PRO A 593 0.09 26.97 -7.56
CA PRO A 593 -1.14 26.58 -6.85
C PRO A 593 -1.24 27.19 -5.45
N GLU A 594 -0.12 27.53 -4.81
CA GLU A 594 -0.05 28.25 -3.55
C GLU A 594 -0.71 29.64 -3.58
N LYS A 595 -0.89 30.25 -4.76
CA LYS A 595 -1.61 31.52 -4.91
C LYS A 595 -3.13 31.35 -4.88
N SER A 596 -3.62 30.16 -5.22
CA SER A 596 -5.06 29.85 -5.29
C SER A 596 -5.54 29.00 -4.13
N ILE A 597 -4.63 28.26 -3.48
CA ILE A 597 -4.94 27.30 -2.43
C ILE A 597 -4.25 27.74 -1.13
N GLN A 598 -5.04 27.97 -0.10
CA GLN A 598 -4.55 28.36 1.23
C GLN A 598 -4.64 27.18 2.19
N VAL A 599 -3.58 26.91 2.96
CA VAL A 599 -3.69 26.01 4.12
C VAL A 599 -4.43 26.76 5.24
N LEU A 600 -5.65 26.34 5.57
CA LEU A 600 -6.47 26.99 6.60
C LEU A 600 -6.17 26.47 8.00
N ARG A 601 -5.97 25.15 8.12
CA ARG A 601 -5.81 24.48 9.40
C ARG A 601 -4.82 23.34 9.25
N ILE A 602 -3.92 23.23 10.22
CA ILE A 602 -3.17 22.02 10.56
C ILE A 602 -3.42 21.79 12.05
N ALA A 603 -3.96 20.63 12.40
CA ALA A 603 -4.29 20.25 13.75
C ALA A 603 -3.74 18.85 14.05
N GLN A 604 -3.60 18.55 15.33
CA GLN A 604 -3.33 17.19 15.79
C GLN A 604 -4.45 16.25 15.34
N PRO A 605 -4.13 15.01 14.91
CA PRO A 605 -5.15 14.05 14.55
C PRO A 605 -6.11 13.75 15.70
N GLY A 606 -7.41 13.75 15.40
CA GLY A 606 -8.45 13.39 16.35
C GLY A 606 -8.51 11.89 16.68
N PRO A 607 -9.48 11.47 17.51
CA PRO A 607 -9.66 10.06 17.87
C PRO A 607 -9.98 9.15 16.69
N GLN A 608 -10.53 9.70 15.59
CA GLN A 608 -10.66 9.06 14.29
C GLN A 608 -9.85 9.87 13.27
N PRO A 609 -8.60 9.46 12.95
CA PRO A 609 -7.68 10.27 12.13
C PRO A 609 -8.22 10.61 10.72
N PHE A 610 -9.13 9.77 10.21
CA PHE A 610 -9.74 9.89 8.88
C PHE A 610 -11.24 10.20 8.90
N ALA A 611 -11.77 10.77 9.99
CA ALA A 611 -13.11 11.35 9.99
C ALA A 611 -13.12 12.70 9.25
N GLN A 612 -14.24 13.04 8.59
CA GLN A 612 -14.34 14.25 7.75
C GLN A 612 -14.43 15.52 8.61
N GLU A 613 -15.21 15.43 9.69
CA GLU A 613 -15.56 16.52 10.59
C GLU A 613 -14.34 17.03 11.36
N SER A 614 -13.43 16.11 11.70
CA SER A 614 -12.21 16.36 12.46
C SER A 614 -10.94 16.33 11.61
N ALA A 615 -11.05 16.42 10.29
CA ALA A 615 -9.90 16.35 9.37
C ALA A 615 -8.74 17.26 9.81
N SER A 616 -7.57 16.66 10.03
CA SER A 616 -6.40 17.33 10.63
C SER A 616 -5.88 18.50 9.78
N VAL A 617 -6.00 18.40 8.45
CA VAL A 617 -5.58 19.44 7.53
C VAL A 617 -6.76 19.88 6.67
N VAL A 618 -6.97 21.19 6.53
CA VAL A 618 -8.03 21.76 5.68
C VAL A 618 -7.41 22.81 4.78
N LEU A 619 -7.67 22.72 3.47
CA LEU A 619 -7.29 23.74 2.50
C LEU A 619 -8.52 24.57 2.11
N ARG A 620 -8.31 25.85 1.79
CA ARG A 620 -9.28 26.71 1.11
C ARG A 620 -8.94 26.79 -0.35
N ALA A 621 -9.95 26.65 -1.19
CA ALA A 621 -9.89 27.02 -2.60
C ALA A 621 -11.06 27.96 -2.92
N LYS A 622 -11.02 28.59 -4.09
CA LYS A 622 -12.20 29.25 -4.66
C LYS A 622 -12.70 28.46 -5.85
N GLY A 623 -14.02 28.42 -6.03
CA GLY A 623 -14.63 27.74 -7.17
C GLY A 623 -16.02 28.25 -7.50
N ARG A 624 -16.55 27.80 -8.62
CA ARG A 624 -17.90 28.10 -9.11
C ARG A 624 -18.61 26.79 -9.40
N VAL A 625 -19.91 26.75 -9.15
CA VAL A 625 -20.75 25.63 -9.60
C VAL A 625 -20.67 25.55 -11.13
N VAL A 626 -20.61 24.34 -11.68
CA VAL A 626 -20.67 24.04 -13.12
C VAL A 626 -22.03 23.36 -13.36
N PRO A 627 -23.08 24.12 -13.75
CA PRO A 627 -24.45 23.60 -13.80
C PRO A 627 -24.66 22.42 -14.75
N ASP A 628 -23.85 22.33 -15.80
CA ASP A 628 -23.93 21.27 -16.80
C ASP A 628 -23.22 19.97 -16.37
N TRP A 629 -22.41 20.02 -15.31
CA TRP A 629 -21.81 18.81 -14.74
C TRP A 629 -22.81 18.16 -13.78
N LYS A 630 -23.53 17.17 -14.30
CA LYS A 630 -24.66 16.49 -13.63
C LYS A 630 -24.33 15.04 -13.30
N LEU A 631 -25.24 14.36 -12.61
CA LEU A 631 -25.14 12.90 -12.43
C LEU A 631 -25.40 12.19 -13.75
N GLU A 632 -24.61 11.16 -14.03
CA GLU A 632 -24.84 10.21 -15.12
C GLU A 632 -24.69 8.80 -14.58
N ALA A 633 -25.67 7.94 -14.83
CA ALA A 633 -25.68 6.56 -14.33
C ALA A 633 -25.30 6.45 -12.84
N ASN A 634 -25.91 7.30 -11.99
CA ASN A 634 -25.70 7.30 -10.52
C ASN A 634 -24.24 7.54 -10.07
N SER A 635 -23.43 8.14 -10.94
CA SER A 635 -22.08 8.63 -10.65
C SER A 635 -22.00 10.12 -11.02
N ALA A 636 -20.90 10.79 -10.65
CA ALA A 636 -20.59 12.07 -11.29
C ALA A 636 -20.54 11.83 -12.80
N GLY A 637 -21.13 12.73 -13.59
CA GLY A 637 -20.98 12.69 -15.04
C GLY A 637 -19.51 12.83 -15.46
N GLU A 638 -19.25 12.61 -16.73
CA GLU A 638 -17.91 12.77 -17.30
C GLU A 638 -17.30 14.12 -16.88
N THR A 639 -16.05 14.11 -16.40
CA THR A 639 -15.43 15.33 -15.89
C THR A 639 -15.28 16.33 -17.04
N PRO A 640 -15.81 17.56 -16.93
CA PRO A 640 -15.79 18.51 -18.03
C PRO A 640 -14.38 18.79 -18.54
N LEU A 641 -14.25 18.97 -19.86
CA LEU A 641 -13.00 19.39 -20.47
C LEU A 641 -12.58 20.75 -19.90
N SER A 642 -11.40 20.79 -19.29
CA SER A 642 -10.85 22.02 -18.72
C SER A 642 -10.10 22.83 -19.80
N PRO A 643 -10.16 24.18 -19.76
CA PRO A 643 -10.91 24.98 -18.79
C PRO A 643 -12.41 25.05 -19.10
N VAL A 644 -13.24 25.24 -18.08
CA VAL A 644 -14.71 25.36 -18.18
C VAL A 644 -15.15 26.77 -17.79
N ALA A 645 -16.14 27.31 -18.51
CA ALA A 645 -16.77 28.58 -18.16
C ALA A 645 -17.95 28.35 -17.20
N SER A 646 -18.05 29.20 -16.17
CA SER A 646 -19.26 29.29 -15.34
C SER A 646 -19.50 30.73 -14.91
N ARG A 647 -20.77 31.15 -14.95
CA ARG A 647 -21.24 32.47 -14.49
C ARG A 647 -21.76 32.44 -13.05
N GLU A 648 -21.81 31.26 -12.43
CA GLU A 648 -22.25 31.10 -11.04
C GLU A 648 -21.33 31.85 -10.08
N PRO A 649 -21.81 32.35 -8.93
CA PRO A 649 -20.99 33.09 -7.98
C PRO A 649 -19.72 32.32 -7.56
N LEU A 650 -18.63 33.06 -7.35
CA LEU A 650 -17.41 32.51 -6.80
C LEU A 650 -17.61 32.28 -5.29
N VAL A 651 -17.36 31.06 -4.84
CA VAL A 651 -17.51 30.67 -3.42
C VAL A 651 -16.21 30.13 -2.86
N ASP A 652 -16.05 30.21 -1.54
CA ASP A 652 -14.99 29.51 -0.84
C ASP A 652 -15.35 28.03 -0.67
N LEU A 653 -14.39 27.16 -0.95
CA LEU A 653 -14.50 25.71 -0.84
C LEU A 653 -13.50 25.20 0.20
N GLU A 654 -13.94 24.25 1.02
CA GLU A 654 -13.04 23.49 1.88
C GLU A 654 -12.63 22.19 1.18
N LEU A 655 -11.32 21.95 1.14
CA LEU A 655 -10.76 20.69 0.70
C LEU A 655 -10.15 19.95 1.90
N VAL A 656 -10.49 18.68 2.05
CA VAL A 656 -10.00 17.79 3.11
C VAL A 656 -9.24 16.62 2.49
N PRO A 657 -8.37 15.91 3.25
CA PRO A 657 -7.67 14.75 2.72
C PRO A 657 -8.64 13.72 2.17
N TYR A 658 -8.29 13.08 1.05
CA TYR A 658 -9.10 12.07 0.36
C TYR A 658 -9.55 10.96 1.32
N GLY A 659 -8.64 10.48 2.17
CA GLY A 659 -8.95 9.45 3.18
C GLY A 659 -10.03 9.86 4.18
N CYS A 660 -10.28 11.17 4.34
CA CYS A 660 -11.32 11.73 5.19
C CYS A 660 -12.67 11.90 4.48
N THR A 661 -12.88 11.32 3.30
CA THR A 661 -14.13 11.50 2.53
C THR A 661 -14.84 10.19 2.26
N ARG A 662 -16.17 10.21 2.27
CA ARG A 662 -17.02 9.14 1.74
C ARG A 662 -17.68 9.60 0.44
N LEU A 663 -17.99 10.88 0.34
CA LEU A 663 -18.27 11.58 -0.92
C LEU A 663 -17.16 12.59 -1.24
N ARG A 664 -16.75 12.65 -2.50
CA ARG A 664 -15.55 13.40 -2.95
C ARG A 664 -15.63 13.81 -4.41
N ILE A 665 -15.08 14.99 -4.69
CA ILE A 665 -14.46 15.34 -5.97
C ILE A 665 -12.98 15.53 -5.69
N SER A 666 -12.12 14.79 -6.40
CA SER A 666 -10.66 14.83 -6.24
C SER A 666 -9.96 15.24 -7.53
N GLU A 667 -10.65 15.10 -8.66
CA GLU A 667 -10.23 15.59 -9.96
C GLU A 667 -11.23 16.64 -10.42
N PHE A 668 -10.85 17.90 -10.26
CA PHE A 668 -11.69 19.05 -10.49
C PHE A 668 -11.53 19.58 -11.91
N PRO A 669 -12.62 19.94 -12.61
CA PRO A 669 -12.49 20.84 -13.73
C PRO A 669 -11.89 22.18 -13.28
N VAL A 670 -11.07 22.81 -14.14
CA VAL A 670 -10.51 24.15 -13.85
C VAL A 670 -11.32 25.21 -14.58
N LEU A 671 -11.60 26.33 -13.91
CA LEU A 671 -12.34 27.44 -14.49
C LEU A 671 -11.50 28.19 -15.53
N ALA A 672 -12.13 28.64 -16.60
CA ALA A 672 -11.57 29.69 -17.45
C ALA A 672 -11.51 31.00 -16.65
N GLU A 673 -10.40 31.74 -16.76
CA GLU A 673 -10.23 33.05 -16.13
C GLU A 673 -11.22 34.09 -16.68
#